data_AF-Q0CV69-F1
#
_entry.id   AF-Q0CV69-F1
#
_cell.length_a   1.000
_cell.length_b   1.000
_cell.length_c   1.000
_cell.angle_alpha   90.00
_cell.angle_beta   90.00
_cell.angle_gamma   90.00
#
_symmetry.space_group_name_H-M   'P 1'
#
loop_
_entity.id
_entity.type
_entity.pdbx_description
1 polymer ?
#
loop_
_entity_poly.entity_id
_entity_poly.type
_entity_poly.pdbx_seq_one_letter_code
_entity_poly.pdbx_strand_id
1 'polypeptide(L)'
;MAHLDGQSDPSGDTYYNLGSYHRDVSTNSLEAQTWFNRGLIWTYAFNHEEAAECFQKAITHDANCAMAFWGLAYTLGPNYNKPWQFFEQRELETTVQRTYQAVQSARNNTATATPVETMLIAALQHRYPHNQPSSDLSMRNVSYANAMSSVYRQFQNDLDVAALYADALMNLTPWELWDIKTGQPAANARTLEIKAVLDRALAQPGGLRHPGLLHLYIHLMEMSGAPETALTVADHLRGLVPDAGHLNHMPTHLDILCGDYRAAMASNLDAIRADERFVARAGPVNFYTLYRSHNYHFRIYAAMFAGRARVALDTAAELEASIPEELLRVESPPMADWLEGFLAMRVHVLIRFGRWQEILTLQLPQDATLYAVTTAMIHYAKGVALAATGAVEPAEDEQREFRKAAAAVPASRMLFNNRCVDILAVAGAMLDGELEYRRGEAETAFAHLRRAIELDDGLPYDEPWGWMQPTRHAYGALLLEQGRVEEAAAVYRADLGLDATLPRPLQHPNNGPPFVQLPPSHLTITIAMRLFAWIEHLWGIQVAWALSEPGAFAQRCRSFLAGHLANSQRPTVDFVAAGTNLTFYGTNTTCDHVAITLPTDLCRVALSVPTSTRSGVDVELWFPSNWTGRFLQTGNGGIDGCIRYEDLAYGVSNGFATAGSNNGHDGKTAAALYQNDEVTIDFAWRALRASVVVGKNLVESFYNKPHSKAYYMGCSLGGRQGIDAAARFPDDFDGILVGAPAVDFNNMTSWRASFFPITGRPGSPQFLTKAQWALVHREVLRQCDGIDGVEDGTISDPTLCQFQADRLRCVAGRVDGCLSTAQVETVRRVLGPLVDEDGQLIFPAMQPGSEIAAAEGLYSGTPWLYSTEWFKYVIYNPTWDPASFTVHDAYVADARNPGAIRTWPSDLSAFRRRGGKLILYHGQQDEKITSFNSQRFYDHLSVAMGLSSAAMDGFLRFFRVPGMGHCSGGPGAWCFGQMGGASAQGVPFERETNALAALVAWVEEDGPGPDTVLGRKFVDDRVDLGVEKERAHCRYPLRSMYAGGNASLAGSWRCM
;
A
#
# COMPACT_ATOMS: atom_id res chain seq x y z
N MET A 1 -30.72 -2.59 -22.27
CA MET A 1 -29.41 -2.28 -21.66
C MET A 1 -29.03 -0.86 -22.07
N ALA A 2 -29.52 0.13 -21.33
CA ALA A 2 -29.16 1.53 -21.47
C ALA A 2 -28.50 1.96 -20.16
N HIS A 3 -27.37 2.67 -20.26
CA HIS A 3 -26.57 3.16 -19.15
C HIS A 3 -27.40 4.01 -18.19
N LEU A 4 -27.36 3.70 -16.90
CA LEU A 4 -27.89 4.51 -15.80
C LEU A 4 -26.80 5.46 -15.29
N ASP A 5 -26.26 6.29 -16.19
CA ASP A 5 -25.49 7.46 -15.77
C ASP A 5 -26.47 8.60 -15.44
N GLY A 6 -26.52 8.98 -14.17
CA GLY A 6 -27.00 10.27 -13.67
C GLY A 6 -28.29 10.82 -14.29
N GLN A 7 -29.43 10.15 -14.13
CA GLN A 7 -30.71 10.80 -14.44
C GLN A 7 -31.04 11.87 -13.39
N SER A 8 -31.16 13.11 -13.86
CA SER A 8 -31.63 14.28 -13.12
C SER A 8 -33.03 14.01 -12.54
N ASP A 9 -33.21 14.32 -11.26
CA ASP A 9 -34.53 14.46 -10.65
C ASP A 9 -35.34 15.52 -11.43
N PRO A 10 -36.67 15.42 -11.58
CA PRO A 10 -37.52 16.50 -12.12
C PRO A 10 -37.33 17.89 -11.47
N SER A 11 -36.56 18.00 -10.39
CA SER A 11 -36.12 19.24 -9.74
C SER A 11 -34.84 19.87 -10.33
N GLY A 12 -34.12 19.18 -11.22
CA GLY A 12 -32.87 19.66 -11.84
C GLY A 12 -31.59 19.37 -11.03
N ASP A 13 -31.68 18.70 -9.88
CA ASP A 13 -30.53 18.31 -9.06
C ASP A 13 -30.14 16.84 -9.33
N THR A 14 -28.84 16.55 -9.48
CA THR A 14 -28.34 15.18 -9.69
C THR A 14 -28.38 14.40 -8.37
N TYR A 15 -29.12 13.29 -8.32
CA TYR A 15 -29.17 12.41 -7.15
C TYR A 15 -27.83 11.68 -6.92
N TYR A 16 -27.64 11.07 -5.74
CA TYR A 16 -26.43 10.32 -5.37
C TYR A 16 -26.07 9.21 -6.38
N ASN A 17 -24.78 9.00 -6.59
CA ASN A 17 -24.21 7.87 -7.33
C ASN A 17 -24.16 6.61 -6.45
N LEU A 18 -25.19 5.79 -6.56
CA LEU A 18 -25.33 4.53 -5.83
C LEU A 18 -24.83 3.30 -6.61
N GLY A 19 -24.06 3.52 -7.68
CA GLY A 19 -23.62 2.45 -8.56
C GLY A 19 -24.75 1.87 -9.42
N SER A 20 -24.54 0.67 -9.96
CA SER A 20 -25.40 0.08 -10.99
C SER A 20 -26.24 -1.10 -10.51
N TYR A 21 -26.34 -1.34 -9.20
CA TYR A 21 -27.10 -2.48 -8.67
C TYR A 21 -28.61 -2.29 -8.89
N HIS A 22 -29.32 -3.36 -9.24
CA HIS A 22 -30.73 -3.30 -9.64
C HIS A 22 -31.45 -4.60 -9.25
N ARG A 23 -32.65 -4.49 -8.65
CA ARG A 23 -33.57 -5.60 -8.40
C ARG A 23 -34.92 -5.31 -9.04
N ASP A 24 -35.32 -6.13 -10.00
CA ASP A 24 -36.67 -6.04 -10.59
C ASP A 24 -37.76 -6.32 -9.56
N VAL A 25 -38.80 -5.48 -9.52
CA VAL A 25 -40.00 -5.68 -8.71
C VAL A 25 -41.27 -5.54 -9.54
N SER A 26 -42.38 -6.09 -9.04
CA SER A 26 -43.70 -6.06 -9.70
C SER A 26 -44.32 -4.67 -9.69
N THR A 27 -43.83 -3.79 -10.57
CA THR A 27 -44.36 -2.46 -10.86
C THR A 27 -44.27 -2.17 -12.37
N ASN A 28 -45.18 -1.35 -12.88
CA ASN A 28 -45.11 -0.83 -14.25
C ASN A 28 -44.57 0.61 -14.29
N SER A 29 -44.28 1.24 -13.14
CA SER A 29 -43.69 2.58 -13.08
C SER A 29 -42.16 2.49 -13.04
N LEU A 30 -41.51 3.10 -14.03
CA LEU A 30 -40.05 3.18 -14.09
C LEU A 30 -39.50 4.01 -12.92
N GLU A 31 -40.24 5.05 -12.51
CA GLU A 31 -39.91 5.89 -11.37
C GLU A 31 -39.99 5.10 -10.06
N ALA A 32 -41.06 4.31 -9.86
CA ALA A 32 -41.20 3.45 -8.69
C ALA A 32 -40.07 2.42 -8.61
N GLN A 33 -39.72 1.79 -9.73
CA GLN A 33 -38.59 0.85 -9.83
C GLN A 33 -37.25 1.54 -9.48
N THR A 34 -37.03 2.76 -9.98
CA THR A 34 -35.81 3.53 -9.70
C THR A 34 -35.69 3.87 -8.22
N TRP A 35 -36.77 4.38 -7.61
CA TRP A 35 -36.77 4.70 -6.18
C TRP A 35 -36.71 3.46 -5.29
N PHE A 36 -37.29 2.33 -5.71
CA PHE A 36 -37.14 1.05 -5.01
C PHE A 36 -35.66 0.61 -4.97
N ASN A 37 -34.95 0.64 -6.11
CA ASN A 37 -33.53 0.27 -6.16
C ASN A 37 -32.68 1.17 -5.26
N ARG A 38 -32.92 2.49 -5.29
CA ARG A 38 -32.25 3.45 -4.41
C ARG A 38 -32.50 3.10 -2.94
N GLY A 39 -33.76 2.82 -2.58
CA GLY A 39 -34.13 2.40 -1.24
C GLY A 39 -33.41 1.13 -0.80
N LEU A 40 -33.36 0.12 -1.66
CA LEU A 40 -32.68 -1.14 -1.38
C LEU A 40 -31.16 -0.97 -1.18
N ILE A 41 -30.51 -0.16 -2.01
CA ILE A 41 -29.07 0.12 -1.85
C ILE A 41 -28.81 0.90 -0.56
N TRP A 42 -29.62 1.91 -0.23
CA TRP A 42 -29.49 2.63 1.03
C TRP A 42 -29.76 1.76 2.26
N THR A 43 -30.68 0.79 2.14
CA THR A 43 -30.88 -0.24 3.14
C THR A 43 -29.62 -1.08 3.32
N TYR A 44 -28.96 -1.52 2.25
CA TYR A 44 -27.67 -2.22 2.35
C TYR A 44 -26.55 -1.31 2.87
N ALA A 45 -26.62 0.00 2.65
CA ALA A 45 -25.68 0.95 3.21
C ALA A 45 -25.99 1.35 4.67
N PHE A 46 -26.99 0.74 5.32
CA PHE A 46 -27.46 1.07 6.66
C PHE A 46 -27.86 2.56 6.86
N ASN A 47 -28.13 3.31 5.78
CA ASN A 47 -28.79 4.60 5.85
C ASN A 47 -30.30 4.42 5.78
N HIS A 48 -30.88 3.96 6.89
CA HIS A 48 -32.28 3.55 6.96
C HIS A 48 -33.28 4.69 6.77
N GLU A 49 -32.92 5.93 7.12
CA GLU A 49 -33.77 7.11 6.94
C GLU A 49 -33.92 7.45 5.46
N GLU A 50 -32.81 7.59 4.71
CA GLU A 50 -32.85 7.84 3.27
C GLU A 50 -33.47 6.66 2.51
N ALA A 51 -33.24 5.43 2.96
CA ALA A 51 -33.92 4.25 2.42
C ALA A 51 -35.45 4.34 2.58
N ALA A 52 -35.94 4.73 3.77
CA ALA A 52 -37.36 4.90 4.03
C ALA A 52 -37.97 6.01 3.15
N GLU A 53 -37.27 7.12 2.95
CA GLU A 53 -37.69 8.16 2.01
C GLU A 53 -37.78 7.65 0.58
N CYS A 54 -36.80 6.88 0.13
CA CYS A 54 -36.79 6.28 -1.20
C CYS A 54 -37.98 5.33 -1.40
N PHE A 55 -38.27 4.46 -0.43
CA PHE A 55 -39.44 3.59 -0.51
C PHE A 55 -40.75 4.38 -0.48
N GLN A 56 -40.84 5.47 0.30
CA GLN A 56 -42.02 6.33 0.30
C GLN A 56 -42.23 7.05 -1.04
N LYS A 57 -41.15 7.47 -1.71
CA LYS A 57 -41.19 7.99 -3.09
C LYS A 57 -41.63 6.91 -4.07
N ALA A 58 -41.13 5.68 -3.95
CA ALA A 58 -41.58 4.56 -4.77
C ALA A 58 -43.10 4.29 -4.61
N ILE A 59 -43.63 4.31 -3.38
CA ILE A 59 -45.07 4.20 -3.10
C ILE A 59 -45.87 5.35 -3.71
N THR A 60 -45.30 6.56 -3.77
CA THR A 60 -45.96 7.73 -4.36
C THR A 60 -46.09 7.59 -5.88
N HIS A 61 -45.10 6.99 -6.53
CA HIS A 61 -45.13 6.72 -7.98
C HIS A 61 -45.97 5.50 -8.35
N ASP A 62 -46.04 4.49 -7.48
CA ASP A 62 -46.93 3.34 -7.64
C ASP A 62 -47.49 2.87 -6.29
N ALA A 63 -48.71 3.29 -5.99
CA ALA A 63 -49.41 2.93 -4.75
C ALA A 63 -49.78 1.45 -4.65
N ASN A 64 -49.62 0.67 -5.73
CA ASN A 64 -49.83 -0.78 -5.75
C ASN A 64 -48.51 -1.57 -5.73
N CYS A 65 -47.35 -0.90 -5.64
CA CYS A 65 -46.05 -1.59 -5.58
C CYS A 65 -45.86 -2.25 -4.20
N ALA A 66 -46.18 -3.54 -4.10
CA ALA A 66 -46.11 -4.31 -2.86
C ALA A 66 -44.70 -4.29 -2.23
N MET A 67 -43.66 -4.36 -3.06
CA MET A 67 -42.27 -4.38 -2.59
C MET A 67 -41.81 -3.03 -2.03
N ALA A 68 -42.37 -1.91 -2.48
CA ALA A 68 -42.05 -0.61 -1.87
C ALA A 68 -42.56 -0.52 -0.42
N PHE A 69 -43.75 -1.05 -0.13
CA PHE A 69 -44.25 -1.18 1.24
C PHE A 69 -43.45 -2.20 2.07
N TRP A 70 -43.03 -3.31 1.46
CA TRP A 70 -42.13 -4.27 2.11
C TRP A 70 -40.79 -3.62 2.49
N GLY A 71 -40.18 -2.87 1.57
CA GLY A 71 -38.90 -2.18 1.80
C GLY A 71 -39.01 -1.15 2.92
N LEU A 72 -40.11 -0.36 2.93
CA LEU A 72 -40.40 0.57 4.02
C LEU A 72 -40.52 -0.14 5.37
N ALA A 73 -41.21 -1.28 5.43
CA ALA A 73 -41.32 -2.05 6.67
C ALA A 73 -39.98 -2.66 7.11
N TYR A 74 -39.19 -3.18 6.17
CA TYR A 74 -37.89 -3.80 6.44
C TYR A 74 -36.90 -2.76 6.99
N THR A 75 -36.80 -1.59 6.36
CA THR A 75 -35.81 -0.56 6.72
C THR A 75 -36.12 0.17 8.02
N LEU A 76 -37.40 0.32 8.39
CA LEU A 76 -37.80 0.93 9.67
C LEU A 76 -37.56 0.00 10.87
N GLY A 77 -37.29 -1.28 10.61
CA GLY A 77 -37.07 -2.30 11.62
C GLY A 77 -35.73 -2.25 12.34
N PRO A 78 -35.49 -3.21 13.25
CA PRO A 78 -34.16 -3.43 13.80
C PRO A 78 -33.21 -3.94 12.71
N ASN A 79 -31.94 -3.64 12.89
CA ASN A 79 -30.84 -4.13 12.07
C ASN A 79 -29.69 -4.61 12.98
N TYR A 80 -28.60 -5.09 12.37
CA TYR A 80 -27.42 -5.59 13.08
C TYR A 80 -26.82 -4.57 14.08
N ASN A 81 -26.84 -3.27 13.75
CA ASN A 81 -26.27 -2.21 14.58
C ASN A 81 -27.28 -1.57 15.55
N LYS A 82 -28.58 -1.70 15.28
CA LYS A 82 -29.66 -1.23 16.17
C LYS A 82 -30.69 -2.33 16.42
N PRO A 83 -30.37 -3.31 17.29
CA PRO A 83 -31.36 -4.29 17.75
C PRO A 83 -32.48 -3.65 18.58
N TRP A 84 -33.59 -4.38 18.74
CA TRP A 84 -34.82 -3.91 19.40
C TRP A 84 -34.61 -3.29 20.80
N GLN A 85 -33.63 -3.78 21.55
CA GLN A 85 -33.31 -3.30 22.91
C GLN A 85 -32.84 -1.84 22.96
N PHE A 86 -32.43 -1.28 21.82
CA PHE A 86 -31.95 0.10 21.70
C PHE A 86 -33.01 1.09 21.19
N PHE A 87 -34.25 0.64 20.97
CA PHE A 87 -35.37 1.52 20.67
C PHE A 87 -35.95 2.05 21.97
N GLU A 88 -35.93 3.38 22.14
CA GLU A 88 -36.62 4.05 23.24
C GLU A 88 -38.14 3.79 23.15
N GLN A 89 -38.87 3.84 24.27
CA GLN A 89 -40.27 3.44 24.35
C GLN A 89 -41.17 4.11 23.29
N ARG A 90 -41.09 5.43 23.12
CA ARG A 90 -41.89 6.17 22.13
C ARG A 90 -41.46 5.85 20.70
N GLU A 91 -40.16 5.75 20.47
CA GLU A 91 -39.61 5.32 19.17
C GLU A 91 -40.12 3.92 18.80
N LEU A 92 -40.09 2.99 19.75
CA LEU A 92 -40.52 1.61 19.60
C LEU A 92 -42.01 1.51 19.25
N GLU A 93 -42.87 2.20 19.99
CA GLU A 93 -44.31 2.24 19.73
C GLU A 93 -44.60 2.73 18.31
N THR A 94 -43.96 3.82 17.90
CA THR A 94 -44.12 4.41 16.56
C THR A 94 -43.61 3.46 15.48
N THR A 95 -42.44 2.85 15.70
CA THR A 95 -41.81 1.92 14.75
C THR A 95 -42.65 0.67 14.54
N VAL A 96 -43.14 0.05 15.62
CA VAL A 96 -43.99 -1.15 15.53
C VAL A 96 -45.30 -0.84 14.81
N GLN A 97 -45.90 0.32 15.06
CA GLN A 97 -47.13 0.73 14.36
C GLN A 97 -46.89 0.92 12.86
N ARG A 98 -45.85 1.66 12.47
CA ARG A 98 -45.52 1.97 11.07
C ARG A 98 -45.13 0.72 10.28
N THR A 99 -44.27 -0.12 10.85
CA THR A 99 -43.84 -1.38 10.22
C THR A 99 -45.01 -2.34 10.03
N TYR A 100 -45.87 -2.51 11.04
CA TYR A 100 -47.09 -3.31 10.90
C TYR A 100 -47.99 -2.79 9.76
N GLN A 101 -48.26 -1.48 9.72
CA GLN A 101 -49.10 -0.87 8.68
C GLN A 101 -48.52 -1.05 7.27
N ALA A 102 -47.22 -0.85 7.12
CA ALA A 102 -46.50 -1.05 5.86
C ALA A 102 -46.59 -2.52 5.41
N VAL A 103 -46.39 -3.48 6.31
CA VAL A 103 -46.55 -4.91 5.98
C VAL A 103 -47.98 -5.28 5.58
N GLN A 104 -49.01 -4.77 6.28
CA GLN A 104 -50.40 -5.00 5.88
C GLN A 104 -50.69 -4.42 4.49
N SER A 105 -50.13 -3.25 4.19
CA SER A 105 -50.26 -2.60 2.87
C SER A 105 -49.54 -3.39 1.79
N ALA A 106 -48.33 -3.90 2.07
CA ALA A 106 -47.62 -4.80 1.15
C ALA A 106 -48.46 -6.04 0.83
N ARG A 107 -49.08 -6.64 1.86
CA ARG A 107 -49.91 -7.84 1.71
C ARG A 107 -51.15 -7.60 0.86
N ASN A 108 -51.83 -6.47 1.07
CA ASN A 108 -53.02 -6.09 0.30
C ASN A 108 -52.71 -5.81 -1.18
N ASN A 109 -51.46 -5.50 -1.51
CA ASN A 109 -51.00 -5.20 -2.86
C ASN A 109 -50.31 -6.38 -3.58
N THR A 110 -50.43 -7.61 -3.06
CA THR A 110 -49.76 -8.80 -3.63
C THR A 110 -50.40 -9.37 -4.91
N ALA A 111 -51.49 -8.77 -5.42
CA ALA A 111 -52.25 -9.31 -6.55
C ALA A 111 -51.40 -9.51 -7.83
N THR A 112 -50.38 -8.67 -8.03
CA THR A 112 -49.44 -8.74 -9.16
C THR A 112 -48.04 -9.17 -8.76
N ALA A 113 -47.81 -9.49 -7.47
CA ALA A 113 -46.50 -9.84 -6.96
C ALA A 113 -46.05 -11.22 -7.46
N THR A 114 -44.76 -11.36 -7.74
CA THR A 114 -44.14 -12.65 -8.06
C THR A 114 -44.15 -13.60 -6.86
N PRO A 115 -43.90 -14.91 -7.07
CA PRO A 115 -43.82 -15.86 -5.97
C PRO A 115 -42.77 -15.50 -4.91
N VAL A 116 -41.60 -14.98 -5.32
CA VAL A 116 -40.53 -14.58 -4.39
C VAL A 116 -40.93 -13.36 -3.56
N GLU A 117 -41.52 -12.34 -4.17
CA GLU A 117 -42.02 -11.14 -3.46
C GLU A 117 -43.13 -11.48 -2.48
N THR A 118 -44.08 -12.32 -2.88
CA THR A 118 -45.18 -12.79 -2.02
C THR A 118 -44.63 -13.48 -0.77
N MET A 119 -43.59 -14.31 -0.94
CA MET A 119 -42.97 -15.03 0.17
C MET A 119 -42.11 -14.14 1.07
N LEU A 120 -41.40 -13.15 0.50
CA LEU A 120 -40.67 -12.14 1.30
C LEU A 120 -41.63 -11.30 2.15
N ILE A 121 -42.78 -10.90 1.60
CA ILE A 121 -43.85 -10.18 2.32
C ILE A 121 -44.46 -11.04 3.41
N ALA A 122 -44.70 -12.33 3.13
CA ALA A 122 -45.21 -13.28 4.11
C ALA A 122 -44.20 -13.50 5.25
N ALA A 123 -42.91 -13.62 4.95
CA ALA A 123 -41.87 -13.77 5.96
C ALA A 123 -41.80 -12.55 6.89
N LEU A 124 -41.83 -11.33 6.35
CA LEU A 124 -41.72 -10.10 7.14
C LEU A 124 -42.90 -9.89 8.12
N GLN A 125 -44.08 -10.47 7.85
CA GLN A 125 -45.21 -10.48 8.80
C GLN A 125 -44.89 -11.17 10.12
N HIS A 126 -43.99 -12.16 10.11
CA HIS A 126 -43.54 -12.81 11.34
C HIS A 126 -42.70 -11.87 12.22
N ARG A 127 -42.04 -10.86 11.62
CA ARG A 127 -41.31 -9.82 12.35
C ARG A 127 -42.27 -8.76 12.92
N TYR A 128 -43.39 -8.49 12.24
CA TYR A 128 -44.38 -7.47 12.63
C TYR A 128 -45.82 -8.04 12.69
N PRO A 129 -46.13 -8.93 13.65
CA PRO A 129 -47.44 -9.61 13.69
C PRO A 129 -48.58 -8.74 14.22
N HIS A 130 -48.28 -7.69 14.99
CA HIS A 130 -49.27 -6.82 15.65
C HIS A 130 -48.81 -5.36 15.63
N ASN A 131 -49.75 -4.43 15.78
CA ASN A 131 -49.50 -2.97 15.81
C ASN A 131 -49.09 -2.42 17.19
N GLN A 132 -48.84 -3.28 18.17
CA GLN A 132 -48.38 -2.91 19.51
C GLN A 132 -47.08 -3.66 19.87
N PRO A 133 -46.16 -3.02 20.62
CA PRO A 133 -44.96 -3.69 21.11
C PRO A 133 -45.32 -4.83 22.08
N SER A 134 -44.58 -5.94 22.01
CA SER A 134 -44.70 -7.07 22.94
C SER A 134 -43.60 -7.01 23.99
N SER A 135 -43.79 -7.66 25.13
CA SER A 135 -42.80 -7.68 26.22
C SER A 135 -41.48 -8.39 25.85
N ASP A 136 -41.50 -9.27 24.85
CA ASP A 136 -40.32 -9.87 24.25
C ASP A 136 -40.37 -9.69 22.72
N LEU A 137 -39.42 -8.93 22.18
CA LEU A 137 -39.28 -8.66 20.74
C LEU A 137 -38.25 -9.59 20.08
N SER A 138 -37.42 -10.30 20.87
CA SER A 138 -36.40 -11.23 20.35
C SER A 138 -37.03 -12.41 19.60
N MET A 139 -38.16 -12.90 20.10
CA MET A 139 -38.98 -13.94 19.45
C MET A 139 -39.47 -13.54 18.05
N ARG A 140 -39.55 -12.24 17.74
CA ARG A 140 -39.93 -11.74 16.40
C ARG A 140 -38.81 -11.95 15.39
N ASN A 141 -37.54 -11.76 15.78
CA ASN A 141 -36.38 -12.04 14.92
C ASN A 141 -36.24 -13.54 14.65
N VAL A 142 -36.43 -14.38 15.67
CA VAL A 142 -36.44 -15.86 15.51
C VAL A 142 -37.54 -16.28 14.51
N SER A 143 -38.75 -15.75 14.68
CA SER A 143 -39.88 -16.07 13.80
C SER A 143 -39.63 -15.62 12.36
N TYR A 144 -39.06 -14.43 12.17
CA TYR A 144 -38.67 -13.92 10.85
C TYR A 144 -37.56 -14.75 10.19
N ALA A 145 -36.49 -15.06 10.91
CA ALA A 145 -35.40 -15.90 10.42
C ALA A 145 -35.87 -17.30 10.01
N ASN A 146 -36.77 -17.90 10.80
CA ASN A 146 -37.38 -19.19 10.46
C ASN A 146 -38.25 -19.11 9.19
N ALA A 147 -39.02 -18.03 9.03
CA ALA A 147 -39.79 -17.82 7.82
C ALA A 147 -38.88 -17.59 6.59
N MET A 148 -37.83 -16.78 6.73
CA MET A 148 -36.82 -16.54 5.69
C MET A 148 -36.05 -17.82 5.29
N SER A 149 -35.85 -18.77 6.20
CA SER A 149 -35.27 -20.08 5.87
C SER A 149 -36.08 -20.82 4.79
N SER A 150 -37.41 -20.66 4.80
CA SER A 150 -38.28 -21.26 3.79
C SER A 150 -38.17 -20.51 2.45
N VAL A 151 -38.07 -19.18 2.49
CA VAL A 151 -37.85 -18.35 1.29
C VAL A 151 -36.51 -18.71 0.64
N TYR A 152 -35.43 -18.76 1.42
CA TYR A 152 -34.09 -19.11 0.94
C TYR A 152 -34.07 -20.50 0.31
N ARG A 153 -34.66 -21.52 0.95
CA ARG A 153 -34.69 -22.87 0.36
C ARG A 153 -35.38 -22.93 -1.00
N GLN A 154 -36.40 -22.10 -1.22
CA GLN A 154 -37.12 -22.05 -2.48
C GLN A 154 -36.42 -21.18 -3.54
N PHE A 155 -35.75 -20.11 -3.13
CA PHE A 155 -35.14 -19.12 -4.03
C PHE A 155 -33.64 -18.92 -3.78
N GLN A 156 -32.91 -19.98 -3.44
CA GLN A 156 -31.49 -19.91 -3.06
C GLN A 156 -30.56 -19.30 -4.13
N ASN A 157 -30.99 -19.21 -5.39
CA ASN A 157 -30.22 -18.58 -6.48
C ASN A 157 -30.50 -17.07 -6.63
N ASP A 158 -31.45 -16.51 -5.88
CA ASP A 158 -31.69 -15.08 -5.80
C ASP A 158 -30.73 -14.48 -4.77
N LEU A 159 -29.84 -13.58 -5.24
CA LEU A 159 -28.78 -13.01 -4.42
C LEU A 159 -29.33 -12.10 -3.31
N ASP A 160 -30.40 -11.35 -3.55
CA ASP A 160 -31.01 -10.52 -2.50
C ASP A 160 -31.69 -11.42 -1.46
N VAL A 161 -32.31 -12.54 -1.87
CA VAL A 161 -32.88 -13.51 -0.90
C VAL A 161 -31.77 -14.11 -0.03
N ALA A 162 -30.60 -14.41 -0.60
CA ALA A 162 -29.45 -14.87 0.18
C ALA A 162 -28.96 -13.80 1.16
N ALA A 163 -28.85 -12.54 0.73
CA ALA A 163 -28.46 -11.43 1.59
C ALA A 163 -29.47 -11.20 2.72
N LEU A 164 -30.77 -11.17 2.41
CA LEU A 164 -31.86 -10.96 3.38
C LEU A 164 -31.96 -12.12 4.38
N TYR A 165 -31.68 -13.36 3.95
CA TYR A 165 -31.63 -14.50 4.87
C TYR A 165 -30.42 -14.42 5.79
N ALA A 166 -29.24 -14.09 5.25
CA ALA A 166 -28.03 -13.88 6.04
C ALA A 166 -28.24 -12.76 7.09
N ASP A 167 -28.81 -11.62 6.69
CA ASP A 167 -29.19 -10.54 7.61
C ASP A 167 -30.13 -11.04 8.72
N ALA A 168 -31.20 -11.76 8.34
CA ALA A 168 -32.16 -12.28 9.31
C ALA A 168 -31.52 -13.21 10.36
N LEU A 169 -30.53 -14.01 9.94
CA LEU A 169 -29.76 -14.87 10.83
C LEU A 169 -28.78 -14.08 11.71
N MET A 170 -28.10 -13.07 11.17
CA MET A 170 -27.17 -12.22 11.92
C MET A 170 -27.90 -11.43 13.02
N ASN A 171 -29.13 -10.99 12.75
CA ASN A 171 -30.00 -10.29 13.70
C ASN A 171 -30.50 -11.16 14.88
N LEU A 172 -30.14 -12.45 14.94
CA LEU A 172 -30.42 -13.31 16.09
C LEU A 172 -29.42 -13.07 17.23
N THR A 173 -28.17 -12.78 16.88
CA THR A 173 -27.03 -12.58 17.79
C THR A 173 -26.15 -11.44 17.27
N PRO A 174 -26.69 -10.20 17.19
CA PRO A 174 -25.94 -9.05 16.68
C PRO A 174 -24.69 -8.81 17.53
N TRP A 175 -23.55 -8.58 16.88
CA TRP A 175 -22.23 -8.41 17.53
C TRP A 175 -21.75 -9.63 18.34
N GLU A 176 -22.40 -10.77 18.17
CA GLU A 176 -22.08 -12.04 18.85
C GLU A 176 -22.09 -13.17 17.81
N LEU A 177 -21.41 -12.98 16.66
CA LEU A 177 -21.29 -14.01 15.62
C LEU A 177 -20.14 -14.98 15.90
N TRP A 178 -19.04 -14.48 16.47
CA TRP A 178 -17.90 -15.28 16.88
C TRP A 178 -17.57 -15.02 18.35
N ASP A 179 -17.16 -16.06 19.05
CA ASP A 179 -16.50 -15.91 20.34
C ASP A 179 -15.06 -15.49 20.08
N ILE A 180 -14.76 -14.22 20.32
CA ILE A 180 -13.46 -13.64 19.99
C ILE A 180 -12.31 -14.30 20.76
N LYS A 181 -12.57 -14.90 21.94
CA LYS A 181 -11.53 -15.52 22.78
C LYS A 181 -11.11 -16.88 22.26
N THR A 182 -12.07 -17.64 21.75
CA THR A 182 -11.84 -19.02 21.24
C THR A 182 -11.69 -19.08 19.73
N GLY A 183 -12.11 -18.03 19.01
CA GLY A 183 -12.21 -18.00 17.55
C GLY A 183 -13.28 -18.93 16.97
N GLN A 184 -14.15 -19.50 17.82
CA GLN A 184 -15.24 -20.39 17.41
C GLN A 184 -16.54 -19.59 17.21
N PRO A 185 -17.54 -20.12 16.48
CA PRO A 185 -18.87 -19.54 16.45
C PRO A 185 -19.43 -19.33 17.86
N ALA A 186 -20.02 -18.15 18.11
CA ALA A 186 -20.59 -17.84 19.41
C ALA A 186 -21.79 -18.75 19.74
N ALA A 187 -22.08 -18.91 21.02
CA ALA A 187 -23.22 -19.71 21.46
C ALA A 187 -24.54 -19.12 20.90
N ASN A 188 -25.41 -20.00 20.39
CA ASN A 188 -26.69 -19.65 19.76
C ASN A 188 -26.60 -18.90 18.42
N ALA A 189 -25.42 -18.49 17.99
CA ALA A 189 -25.21 -17.87 16.68
C ALA A 189 -25.31 -18.90 15.56
N ARG A 190 -25.93 -18.53 14.44
CA ARG A 190 -26.03 -19.36 13.23
C ARG A 190 -24.89 -19.08 12.25
N THR A 191 -23.71 -18.76 12.77
CA THR A 191 -22.53 -18.25 12.04
C THR A 191 -22.11 -19.12 10.87
N LEU A 192 -22.00 -20.44 11.08
CA LEU A 192 -21.59 -21.36 10.02
C LEU A 192 -22.64 -21.46 8.91
N GLU A 193 -23.91 -21.28 9.25
CA GLU A 193 -24.99 -21.25 8.26
C GLU A 193 -24.98 -19.93 7.48
N ILE A 194 -24.82 -18.80 8.15
CA ILE A 194 -24.63 -17.49 7.50
C ILE A 194 -23.46 -17.58 6.52
N LYS A 195 -22.32 -18.15 6.97
CA LYS A 195 -21.14 -18.33 6.12
C LYS A 195 -21.44 -19.20 4.91
N ALA A 196 -22.11 -20.34 5.08
CA ALA A 196 -22.46 -21.23 3.97
C ALA A 196 -23.39 -20.56 2.95
N VAL A 197 -24.34 -19.74 3.42
CA VAL A 197 -25.25 -18.96 2.57
C VAL A 197 -24.47 -17.93 1.75
N LEU A 198 -23.63 -17.14 2.42
CA LEU A 198 -22.85 -16.08 1.77
C LEU A 198 -21.76 -16.61 0.84
N ASP A 199 -20.99 -17.63 1.25
CA ASP A 199 -19.98 -18.29 0.39
C ASP A 199 -20.60 -18.77 -0.92
N ARG A 200 -21.76 -19.43 -0.83
CA ARG A 200 -22.50 -19.90 -2.00
C ARG A 200 -23.02 -18.76 -2.86
N ALA A 201 -23.48 -17.67 -2.26
CA ALA A 201 -23.99 -16.51 -2.99
C ALA A 201 -22.88 -15.73 -3.69
N LEU A 202 -21.73 -15.54 -3.03
CA LEU A 202 -20.56 -14.87 -3.59
C LEU A 202 -19.95 -15.64 -4.77
N ALA A 203 -20.04 -16.97 -4.76
CA ALA A 203 -19.59 -17.83 -5.87
C ALA A 203 -20.51 -17.79 -7.11
N GLN A 204 -21.72 -17.23 -7.01
CA GLN A 204 -22.65 -17.14 -8.13
C GLN A 204 -22.35 -15.92 -9.03
N PRO A 205 -22.75 -15.95 -10.31
CA PRO A 205 -22.63 -14.79 -11.19
C PRO A 205 -23.29 -13.55 -10.58
N GLY A 206 -22.53 -12.46 -10.48
CA GLY A 206 -23.00 -11.20 -9.87
C GLY A 206 -22.83 -11.12 -8.34
N GLY A 207 -22.49 -12.23 -7.66
CA GLY A 207 -22.29 -12.25 -6.20
C GLY A 207 -21.24 -11.25 -5.72
N LEU A 208 -20.08 -11.21 -6.39
CA LEU A 208 -18.99 -10.24 -6.12
C LEU A 208 -19.29 -8.80 -6.58
N ARG A 209 -20.52 -8.51 -7.02
CA ARG A 209 -21.00 -7.16 -7.36
C ARG A 209 -22.26 -6.78 -6.58
N HIS A 210 -22.68 -7.61 -5.62
CA HIS A 210 -23.89 -7.38 -4.85
C HIS A 210 -23.53 -6.68 -3.53
N PRO A 211 -23.93 -5.41 -3.31
CA PRO A 211 -23.51 -4.62 -2.16
C PRO A 211 -23.88 -5.28 -0.82
N GLY A 212 -25.11 -5.79 -0.68
CA GLY A 212 -25.55 -6.47 0.55
C GLY A 212 -24.77 -7.75 0.89
N LEU A 213 -24.38 -8.57 -0.08
CA LEU A 213 -23.62 -9.80 0.19
C LEU A 213 -22.20 -9.48 0.65
N LEU A 214 -21.54 -8.56 -0.04
CA LEU A 214 -20.18 -8.11 0.28
C LEU A 214 -20.14 -7.48 1.68
N HIS A 215 -21.10 -6.58 1.97
CA HIS A 215 -21.24 -5.93 3.28
C HIS A 215 -21.44 -6.93 4.41
N LEU A 216 -22.43 -7.82 4.31
CA LEU A 216 -22.71 -8.80 5.36
C LEU A 216 -21.58 -9.82 5.54
N TYR A 217 -20.82 -10.13 4.48
CA TYR A 217 -19.66 -11.00 4.59
C TYR A 217 -18.52 -10.37 5.40
N ILE A 218 -18.31 -9.06 5.28
CA ILE A 218 -17.34 -8.34 6.09
C ILE A 218 -17.74 -8.42 7.57
N HIS A 219 -18.99 -8.07 7.91
CA HIS A 219 -19.49 -8.17 9.28
C HIS A 219 -19.44 -9.59 9.84
N LEU A 220 -19.69 -10.60 8.99
CA LEU A 220 -19.53 -11.98 9.41
C LEU A 220 -18.08 -12.30 9.80
N MET A 221 -17.08 -11.72 9.12
CA MET A 221 -15.69 -12.16 9.23
C MET A 221 -14.81 -11.28 10.14
N GLU A 222 -15.23 -10.05 10.46
CA GLU A 222 -14.46 -9.12 11.30
C GLU A 222 -14.14 -9.69 12.70
N MET A 223 -15.08 -10.40 13.32
CA MET A 223 -14.85 -11.03 14.63
C MET A 223 -14.14 -12.39 14.57
N SER A 224 -13.85 -12.90 13.37
CA SER A 224 -13.38 -14.29 13.21
C SER A 224 -11.92 -14.47 13.62
N GLY A 225 -11.49 -15.73 13.76
CA GLY A 225 -10.08 -16.07 13.95
C GLY A 225 -9.18 -15.86 12.73
N ALA A 226 -9.74 -15.52 11.56
CA ALA A 226 -9.03 -15.36 10.30
C ALA A 226 -9.67 -14.27 9.40
N PRO A 227 -9.73 -13.00 9.86
CA PRO A 227 -10.34 -11.90 9.11
C PRO A 227 -9.68 -11.68 7.74
N GLU A 228 -8.40 -12.01 7.59
CA GLU A 228 -7.65 -11.86 6.33
C GLU A 228 -8.26 -12.65 5.16
N THR A 229 -9.05 -13.70 5.44
CA THR A 229 -9.73 -14.50 4.41
C THR A 229 -10.84 -13.72 3.68
N ALA A 230 -11.29 -12.60 4.25
CA ALA A 230 -12.33 -11.77 3.68
C ALA A 230 -11.80 -10.54 2.92
N LEU A 231 -10.49 -10.28 2.91
CA LEU A 231 -9.90 -9.08 2.27
C LEU A 231 -10.24 -8.99 0.78
N THR A 232 -10.13 -10.09 0.03
CA THR A 232 -10.50 -10.10 -1.40
C THR A 232 -11.97 -9.80 -1.64
N VAL A 233 -12.86 -10.25 -0.74
CA VAL A 233 -14.29 -9.93 -0.82
C VAL A 233 -14.51 -8.44 -0.53
N ALA A 234 -13.81 -7.90 0.46
CA ALA A 234 -13.89 -6.49 0.83
C ALA A 234 -13.39 -5.56 -0.29
N ASP A 235 -12.36 -5.96 -1.02
CA ASP A 235 -11.84 -5.20 -2.17
C ASP A 235 -12.88 -5.04 -3.28
N HIS A 236 -13.80 -6.00 -3.46
CA HIS A 236 -14.90 -5.88 -4.41
C HIS A 236 -15.97 -4.85 -3.99
N LEU A 237 -16.04 -4.47 -2.72
CA LEU A 237 -16.97 -3.46 -2.23
C LEU A 237 -16.45 -2.03 -2.44
N ARG A 238 -15.12 -1.84 -2.47
CA ARG A 238 -14.50 -0.52 -2.60
C ARG A 238 -14.93 0.17 -3.89
N GLY A 239 -15.53 1.36 -3.76
CA GLY A 239 -16.01 2.16 -4.89
C GLY A 239 -17.21 1.56 -5.65
N LEU A 240 -17.81 0.46 -5.16
CA LEU A 240 -18.99 -0.15 -5.81
C LEU A 240 -20.23 0.75 -5.68
N VAL A 241 -20.38 1.44 -4.55
CA VAL A 241 -21.47 2.38 -4.25
C VAL A 241 -20.85 3.71 -3.80
N PRO A 242 -20.36 4.56 -4.73
CA PRO A 242 -19.47 5.67 -4.42
C PRO A 242 -20.01 6.69 -3.40
N ASP A 243 -21.32 6.95 -3.41
CA ASP A 243 -21.94 7.93 -2.52
C ASP A 243 -22.55 7.33 -1.25
N ALA A 244 -22.32 6.04 -0.97
CA ALA A 244 -22.68 5.43 0.31
C ALA A 244 -21.46 5.41 1.25
N GLY A 245 -21.39 6.37 2.18
CA GLY A 245 -20.26 6.49 3.11
C GLY A 245 -19.98 5.20 3.87
N HIS A 246 -21.01 4.61 4.49
CA HIS A 246 -20.87 3.34 5.20
C HIS A 246 -20.30 2.21 4.33
N LEU A 247 -20.78 2.00 3.11
CA LEU A 247 -20.24 0.92 2.25
C LEU A 247 -18.79 1.14 1.83
N ASN A 248 -18.34 2.39 1.67
CA ASN A 248 -16.92 2.69 1.42
C ASN A 248 -16.05 2.43 2.66
N HIS A 249 -16.60 2.64 3.84
CA HIS A 249 -15.93 2.39 5.12
C HIS A 249 -15.85 0.88 5.44
N MET A 250 -16.85 0.08 5.10
CA MET A 250 -16.96 -1.31 5.56
C MET A 250 -15.68 -2.16 5.41
N PRO A 251 -14.96 -2.13 4.28
CA PRO A 251 -13.70 -2.89 4.16
C PRO A 251 -12.66 -2.60 5.26
N THR A 252 -12.72 -1.43 5.90
CA THR A 252 -11.73 -1.02 6.89
C THR A 252 -11.82 -1.76 8.22
N HIS A 253 -12.95 -2.40 8.50
CA HIS A 253 -13.09 -3.36 9.61
C HIS A 253 -12.04 -4.47 9.50
N LEU A 254 -11.75 -4.93 8.28
CA LEU A 254 -10.73 -5.97 8.04
C LEU A 254 -9.32 -5.37 7.91
N ASP A 255 -9.21 -4.17 7.30
CA ASP A 255 -7.92 -3.50 7.11
C ASP A 255 -7.21 -3.25 8.45
N ILE A 256 -7.93 -2.71 9.45
CA ILE A 256 -7.37 -2.44 10.78
C ILE A 256 -6.91 -3.73 11.45
N LEU A 257 -7.75 -4.76 11.45
CA LEU A 257 -7.41 -6.06 12.01
C LEU A 257 -6.20 -6.71 11.33
N CYS A 258 -6.01 -6.49 10.04
CA CYS A 258 -4.89 -7.02 9.27
C CYS A 258 -3.64 -6.12 9.27
N GLY A 259 -3.68 -4.98 9.97
CA GLY A 259 -2.56 -4.05 10.05
C GLY A 259 -2.34 -3.22 8.77
N ASP A 260 -3.34 -3.10 7.90
CA ASP A 260 -3.33 -2.19 6.75
C ASP A 260 -3.98 -0.84 7.10
N TYR A 261 -3.34 -0.14 8.04
CA TYR A 261 -3.80 1.18 8.50
C TYR A 261 -3.86 2.22 7.36
N ARG A 262 -3.11 2.01 6.27
CA ARG A 262 -3.12 2.92 5.13
C ARG A 262 -4.40 2.77 4.30
N ALA A 263 -4.78 1.55 3.94
CA ALA A 263 -6.03 1.28 3.25
C ALA A 263 -7.24 1.73 4.09
N ALA A 264 -7.17 1.52 5.41
CA ALA A 264 -8.17 2.00 6.35
C ALA A 264 -8.33 3.53 6.32
N MET A 265 -7.23 4.29 6.39
CA MET A 265 -7.28 5.76 6.28
C MET A 265 -7.85 6.23 4.94
N ALA A 266 -7.45 5.62 3.83
CA ALA A 266 -7.88 6.02 2.49
C ALA A 266 -9.38 5.81 2.29
N SER A 267 -9.89 4.63 2.65
CA SER A 267 -11.29 4.28 2.41
C SER A 267 -12.23 5.06 3.33
N ASN A 268 -11.80 5.36 4.57
CA ASN A 268 -12.58 6.24 5.44
C ASN A 268 -12.54 7.71 4.99
N LEU A 269 -11.48 8.17 4.33
CA LEU A 269 -11.49 9.50 3.68
C LEU A 269 -12.54 9.55 2.55
N ASP A 270 -12.64 8.49 1.74
CA ASP A 270 -13.66 8.41 0.70
C ASP A 270 -15.08 8.28 1.29
N ALA A 271 -15.23 7.54 2.40
CA ALA A 271 -16.48 7.46 3.16
C ALA A 271 -16.91 8.83 3.71
N ILE A 272 -16.00 9.57 4.35
CA ILE A 272 -16.24 10.93 4.86
C ILE A 272 -16.66 11.85 3.71
N ARG A 273 -15.98 11.80 2.55
CA ARG A 273 -16.35 12.61 1.37
C ARG A 273 -17.75 12.29 0.84
N ALA A 274 -18.16 11.02 0.87
CA ALA A 274 -19.51 10.62 0.49
C ALA A 274 -20.54 11.13 1.52
N ASP A 275 -20.23 11.04 2.81
CA ASP A 275 -21.11 11.53 3.88
C ASP A 275 -21.27 13.05 3.86
N GLU A 276 -20.23 13.81 3.53
CA GLU A 276 -20.34 15.26 3.39
C GLU A 276 -21.26 15.67 2.23
N ARG A 277 -21.34 14.87 1.15
CA ARG A 277 -22.36 15.04 0.11
C ARG A 277 -23.76 14.75 0.64
N PHE A 278 -23.90 13.73 1.49
CA PHE A 278 -25.17 13.42 2.13
C PHE A 278 -25.65 14.59 3.02
N VAL A 279 -24.76 15.09 3.89
CA VAL A 279 -25.03 16.17 4.85
C VAL A 279 -25.37 17.48 4.16
N ALA A 280 -24.70 17.80 3.05
CA ALA A 280 -25.03 19.00 2.27
C ALA A 280 -26.50 19.05 1.81
N ARG A 281 -27.16 17.89 1.69
CA ARG A 281 -28.58 17.76 1.33
C ARG A 281 -29.48 17.55 2.54
N ALA A 282 -29.15 16.58 3.40
CA ALA A 282 -30.03 16.10 4.47
C ALA A 282 -29.84 16.85 5.80
N GLY A 283 -28.75 17.61 5.94
CA GLY A 283 -28.32 18.23 7.19
C GLY A 283 -27.64 17.23 8.15
N PRO A 284 -27.06 17.73 9.26
CA PRO A 284 -26.31 16.92 10.21
C PRO A 284 -27.16 16.32 11.35
N VAL A 285 -28.40 16.78 11.53
CA VAL A 285 -29.25 16.42 12.68
C VAL A 285 -30.11 15.21 12.38
N ASN A 286 -29.50 14.02 12.37
CA ASN A 286 -30.16 12.74 12.13
C ASN A 286 -29.39 11.58 12.79
N PHE A 287 -30.01 10.39 12.86
CA PHE A 287 -29.37 9.21 13.45
C PHE A 287 -28.19 8.71 12.61
N TYR A 288 -28.19 8.95 11.29
CA TYR A 288 -27.10 8.56 10.41
C TYR A 288 -25.75 9.24 10.77
N THR A 289 -25.77 10.36 11.50
CA THR A 289 -24.54 10.94 12.07
C THR A 289 -23.74 9.97 12.94
N LEU A 290 -24.36 8.96 13.57
CA LEU A 290 -23.62 7.88 14.26
C LEU A 290 -22.67 7.13 13.31
N TYR A 291 -23.16 6.76 12.13
CA TYR A 291 -22.36 6.06 11.11
C TYR A 291 -21.26 6.96 10.56
N ARG A 292 -21.55 8.26 10.40
CA ARG A 292 -20.54 9.26 10.00
C ARG A 292 -19.43 9.37 11.04
N SER A 293 -19.79 9.51 12.32
CA SER A 293 -18.84 9.57 13.43
C SER A 293 -17.95 8.33 13.49
N HIS A 294 -18.51 7.16 13.16
CA HIS A 294 -17.77 5.90 13.06
C HIS A 294 -16.71 5.93 11.93
N ASN A 295 -17.02 6.52 10.77
CA ASN A 295 -16.04 6.67 9.67
C ASN A 295 -14.85 7.56 10.10
N TYR A 296 -15.11 8.66 10.82
CA TYR A 296 -14.03 9.46 11.40
C TYR A 296 -13.24 8.68 12.45
N HIS A 297 -13.91 7.94 13.33
CA HIS A 297 -13.29 7.12 14.38
C HIS A 297 -12.27 6.13 13.79
N PHE A 298 -12.65 5.40 12.74
CA PHE A 298 -11.75 4.53 11.99
C PHE A 298 -10.52 5.26 11.44
N ARG A 299 -10.71 6.43 10.82
CA ARG A 299 -9.60 7.20 10.25
C ARG A 299 -8.66 7.73 11.33
N ILE A 300 -9.19 8.17 12.48
CA ILE A 300 -8.40 8.58 13.65
C ILE A 300 -7.58 7.40 14.17
N TYR A 301 -8.22 6.25 14.40
CA TYR A 301 -7.57 5.04 14.89
C TYR A 301 -6.44 4.60 13.93
N ALA A 302 -6.75 4.44 12.65
CA ALA A 302 -5.76 4.05 11.65
C ALA A 302 -4.59 5.05 11.56
N ALA A 303 -4.86 6.35 11.66
CA ALA A 303 -3.82 7.38 11.69
C ALA A 303 -2.93 7.28 12.95
N MET A 304 -3.50 6.98 14.12
CA MET A 304 -2.72 6.76 15.36
C MET A 304 -1.74 5.58 15.24
N PHE A 305 -2.18 4.49 14.62
CA PHE A 305 -1.36 3.28 14.42
C PHE A 305 -0.36 3.42 13.26
N ALA A 306 -0.68 4.24 12.25
CA ALA A 306 0.23 4.60 11.17
C ALA A 306 1.25 5.70 11.53
N GLY A 307 1.23 6.22 12.77
CA GLY A 307 2.11 7.30 13.22
C GLY A 307 1.82 8.68 12.60
N ARG A 308 0.59 8.91 12.13
CA ARG A 308 0.14 10.12 11.41
C ARG A 308 -0.59 11.09 12.34
N ALA A 309 0.15 11.74 13.23
CA ALA A 309 -0.40 12.60 14.29
C ALA A 309 -1.31 13.71 13.77
N ARG A 310 -0.91 14.41 12.68
CA ARG A 310 -1.71 15.50 12.13
C ARG A 310 -3.00 15.02 11.50
N VAL A 311 -2.94 13.95 10.71
CA VAL A 311 -4.14 13.33 10.13
C VAL A 311 -5.12 12.94 11.23
N ALA A 312 -4.64 12.32 12.32
CA ALA A 312 -5.48 11.96 13.45
C ALA A 312 -6.13 13.18 14.13
N LEU A 313 -5.38 14.27 14.33
CA LEU A 313 -5.88 15.49 14.98
C LEU A 313 -6.83 16.29 14.08
N ASP A 314 -6.53 16.40 12.79
CA ASP A 314 -7.40 17.08 11.83
C ASP A 314 -8.71 16.31 11.67
N THR A 315 -8.64 14.98 11.59
CA THR A 315 -9.84 14.12 11.57
C THR A 315 -10.62 14.21 12.88
N ALA A 316 -9.96 14.32 14.04
CA ALA A 316 -10.64 14.55 15.32
C ALA A 316 -11.35 15.91 15.36
N ALA A 317 -10.75 16.97 14.81
CA ALA A 317 -11.38 18.27 14.67
C ALA A 317 -12.59 18.24 13.71
N GLU A 318 -12.47 17.52 12.59
CA GLU A 318 -13.58 17.28 11.65
C GLU A 318 -14.74 16.51 12.34
N LEU A 319 -14.42 15.46 13.11
CA LEU A 319 -15.40 14.70 13.90
C LEU A 319 -16.13 15.59 14.90
N GLU A 320 -15.41 16.38 15.69
CA GLU A 320 -15.99 17.31 16.66
C GLU A 320 -16.90 18.34 15.98
N ALA A 321 -16.50 18.87 14.82
CA ALA A 321 -17.33 19.79 14.05
C ALA A 321 -18.57 19.12 13.44
N SER A 322 -18.53 17.81 13.18
CA SER A 322 -19.62 17.05 12.57
C SER A 322 -20.80 16.75 13.52
N ILE A 323 -20.59 16.92 14.84
CA ILE A 323 -21.58 16.66 15.90
C ILE A 323 -21.96 17.99 16.55
N PRO A 324 -22.98 18.71 16.04
CA PRO A 324 -23.40 19.98 16.64
C PRO A 324 -24.12 19.74 17.97
N GLU A 325 -24.05 20.70 18.88
CA GLU A 325 -24.70 20.59 20.20
C GLU A 325 -26.23 20.39 20.10
N GLU A 326 -26.87 20.99 19.09
CA GLU A 326 -28.31 20.80 18.84
C GLU A 326 -28.68 19.33 18.63
N LEU A 327 -27.78 18.55 18.02
CA LEU A 327 -27.96 17.11 17.84
C LEU A 327 -27.86 16.39 19.18
N LEU A 328 -26.88 16.72 20.02
CA LEU A 328 -26.74 16.12 21.34
C LEU A 328 -27.93 16.42 22.26
N ARG A 329 -28.63 17.54 22.06
CA ARG A 329 -29.82 17.90 22.85
C ARG A 329 -31.11 17.20 22.39
N VAL A 330 -31.08 16.37 21.34
CA VAL A 330 -32.24 15.56 20.93
C VAL A 330 -32.46 14.45 21.95
N GLU A 331 -33.64 14.45 22.59
CA GLU A 331 -34.01 13.50 23.64
C GLU A 331 -34.62 12.19 23.11
N SER A 332 -35.11 12.17 21.87
CA SER A 332 -35.78 11.00 21.26
C SER A 332 -35.47 10.89 19.76
N PRO A 333 -34.64 9.92 19.34
CA PRO A 333 -33.81 9.07 20.21
C PRO A 333 -32.80 9.92 21.02
N PRO A 334 -32.33 9.45 22.19
CA PRO A 334 -31.43 10.23 23.06
C PRO A 334 -30.03 10.31 22.43
N MET A 335 -29.80 11.29 21.55
CA MET A 335 -28.59 11.35 20.70
C MET A 335 -27.30 11.54 21.49
N ALA A 336 -27.37 12.21 22.65
CA ALA A 336 -26.24 12.36 23.56
C ALA A 336 -25.68 10.99 24.00
N ASP A 337 -26.55 10.00 24.19
CA ASP A 337 -26.16 8.66 24.62
C ASP A 337 -25.38 7.90 23.56
N TRP A 338 -25.54 8.24 22.28
CA TRP A 338 -24.87 7.57 21.16
C TRP A 338 -23.62 8.30 20.65
N LEU A 339 -23.59 9.62 20.77
CA LEU A 339 -22.61 10.45 20.06
C LEU A 339 -21.57 11.12 20.94
N GLU A 340 -21.89 11.42 22.20
CA GLU A 340 -21.01 12.27 23.00
C GLU A 340 -19.66 11.60 23.31
N GLY A 341 -19.62 10.27 23.40
CA GLY A 341 -18.37 9.52 23.57
C GLY A 341 -17.35 9.77 22.45
N PHE A 342 -17.80 10.01 21.21
CA PHE A 342 -16.91 10.31 20.07
C PHE A 342 -16.17 11.64 20.22
N LEU A 343 -16.67 12.58 21.03
CA LEU A 343 -16.01 13.87 21.23
C LEU A 343 -14.75 13.77 22.11
N ALA A 344 -14.52 12.62 22.75
CA ALA A 344 -13.32 12.37 23.52
C ALA A 344 -12.12 11.87 22.69
N MET A 345 -12.27 11.58 21.39
CA MET A 345 -11.22 10.93 20.57
C MET A 345 -9.90 11.72 20.53
N ARG A 346 -9.96 13.05 20.55
CA ARG A 346 -8.77 13.91 20.60
C ARG A 346 -7.84 13.59 21.78
N VAL A 347 -8.39 13.24 22.93
CA VAL A 347 -7.60 12.90 24.13
C VAL A 347 -6.67 11.72 23.85
N HIS A 348 -7.19 10.66 23.24
CA HIS A 348 -6.39 9.49 22.88
C HIS A 348 -5.27 9.83 21.90
N VAL A 349 -5.55 10.67 20.89
CA VAL A 349 -4.53 11.11 19.92
C VAL A 349 -3.42 11.89 20.61
N LEU A 350 -3.77 12.84 21.48
CA LEU A 350 -2.79 13.64 22.20
C LEU A 350 -1.91 12.79 23.13
N ILE A 351 -2.50 11.82 23.86
CA ILE A 351 -1.76 10.91 24.73
C ILE A 351 -0.82 10.01 23.92
N ARG A 352 -1.33 9.40 22.83
CA ARG A 352 -0.57 8.50 21.96
C ARG A 352 0.69 9.14 21.41
N PHE A 353 0.64 10.43 21.08
CA PHE A 353 1.77 11.17 20.53
C PHE A 353 2.53 12.02 21.56
N GLY A 354 2.24 11.83 22.85
CA GLY A 354 2.94 12.53 23.94
C GLY A 354 2.81 14.05 23.91
N ARG A 355 1.68 14.58 23.41
CA ARG A 355 1.43 16.02 23.28
C ARG A 355 0.95 16.64 24.60
N TRP A 356 1.76 16.44 25.66
CA TRP A 356 1.41 16.78 27.04
C TRP A 356 1.01 18.24 27.22
N GLN A 357 1.78 19.16 26.62
CA GLN A 357 1.50 20.60 26.76
C GLN A 357 0.12 20.98 26.22
N GLU A 358 -0.32 20.34 25.13
CA GLU A 358 -1.62 20.63 24.54
C GLU A 358 -2.77 20.06 25.36
N ILE A 359 -2.57 18.88 25.95
CA ILE A 359 -3.52 18.32 26.91
C ILE A 359 -3.75 19.28 28.08
N LEU A 360 -2.68 19.86 28.63
CA LEU A 360 -2.78 20.81 29.74
C LEU A 360 -3.52 22.09 29.35
N THR A 361 -3.52 22.46 28.07
CA THR A 361 -4.28 23.63 27.57
C THR A 361 -5.73 23.34 27.20
N LEU A 362 -6.16 22.06 27.19
CA LEU A 362 -7.55 21.70 26.90
C LEU A 362 -8.50 22.38 27.89
N GLN A 363 -9.53 23.02 27.33
CA GLN A 363 -10.61 23.63 28.10
C GLN A 363 -11.67 22.58 28.39
N LEU A 364 -12.25 22.64 29.59
CA LEU A 364 -13.42 21.83 29.91
C LEU A 364 -14.65 22.37 29.17
N PRO A 365 -15.58 21.49 28.74
CA PRO A 365 -16.85 21.92 28.17
C PRO A 365 -17.64 22.82 29.14
N GLN A 366 -18.39 23.79 28.61
CA GLN A 366 -19.22 24.68 29.44
C GLN A 366 -20.39 23.92 30.11
N ASP A 367 -20.99 22.98 29.38
CA ASP A 367 -22.07 22.12 29.87
C ASP A 367 -21.50 20.72 30.20
N ALA A 368 -20.88 20.59 31.37
CA ALA A 368 -20.28 19.33 31.83
C ALA A 368 -21.32 18.21 32.06
N THR A 369 -22.62 18.52 32.06
CA THR A 369 -23.67 17.49 32.16
C THR A 369 -23.96 16.89 30.79
N LEU A 370 -24.04 17.72 29.74
CA LEU A 370 -24.20 17.24 28.37
C LEU A 370 -22.97 16.48 27.88
N TYR A 371 -21.78 17.05 28.13
CA TYR A 371 -20.46 16.55 27.71
C TYR A 371 -19.74 15.78 28.85
N ALA A 372 -20.46 14.88 29.51
CA ALA A 372 -19.99 14.21 30.72
C ALA A 372 -18.77 13.29 30.46
N VAL A 373 -18.77 12.52 29.36
CA VAL A 373 -17.65 11.63 29.02
C VAL A 373 -16.42 12.44 28.62
N THR A 374 -16.61 13.47 27.80
CA THR A 374 -15.55 14.38 27.36
C THR A 374 -14.90 15.07 28.55
N THR A 375 -15.69 15.53 29.52
CA THR A 375 -15.20 16.14 30.77
C THR A 375 -14.33 15.16 31.55
N ALA A 376 -14.80 13.92 31.75
CA ALA A 376 -14.02 12.90 32.44
C ALA A 376 -12.72 12.57 31.69
N MET A 377 -12.77 12.38 30.38
CA MET A 377 -11.59 12.07 29.57
C MET A 377 -10.54 13.20 29.55
N ILE A 378 -10.96 14.47 29.60
CA ILE A 378 -10.02 15.59 29.72
C ILE A 378 -9.29 15.56 31.08
N HIS A 379 -9.99 15.30 32.18
CA HIS A 379 -9.35 15.16 33.51
C HIS A 379 -8.39 13.96 33.53
N TYR A 380 -8.79 12.81 32.96
CA TYR A 380 -7.90 11.67 32.77
C TYR A 380 -6.61 12.05 32.02
N ALA A 381 -6.75 12.73 30.88
CA ALA A 381 -5.64 13.16 30.05
C ALA A 381 -4.69 14.08 30.81
N LYS A 382 -5.23 15.09 31.51
CA LYS A 382 -4.45 16.03 32.31
C LYS A 382 -3.71 15.33 33.44
N GLY A 383 -4.36 14.39 34.12
CA GLY A 383 -3.72 13.55 35.13
C GLY A 383 -2.53 12.77 34.57
N VAL A 384 -2.70 12.10 33.42
CA VAL A 384 -1.61 11.36 32.75
C VAL A 384 -0.49 12.31 32.31
N ALA A 385 -0.81 13.46 31.71
CA ALA A 385 0.16 14.43 31.24
C ALA A 385 1.00 15.02 32.40
N LEU A 386 0.35 15.35 33.53
CA LEU A 386 1.03 15.85 34.73
C LEU A 386 1.91 14.76 35.35
N ALA A 387 1.42 13.53 35.45
CA ALA A 387 2.21 12.40 35.97
C ALA A 387 3.44 12.14 35.08
N ALA A 388 3.26 12.04 33.76
CA ALA A 388 4.32 11.81 32.79
C ALA A 388 5.38 12.95 32.76
N THR A 389 5.01 14.17 33.17
CA THR A 389 5.92 15.31 33.29
C THR A 389 6.50 15.51 34.69
N GLY A 390 6.22 14.59 35.63
CA GLY A 390 6.77 14.58 36.98
C GLY A 390 6.02 15.47 38.00
N ALA A 391 4.90 16.08 37.61
CA ALA A 391 4.05 16.90 38.46
C ALA A 391 3.03 16.02 39.22
N VAL A 392 3.52 15.19 40.14
CA VAL A 392 2.73 14.15 40.83
C VAL A 392 1.57 14.73 41.65
N GLU A 393 1.81 15.73 42.51
CA GLU A 393 0.74 16.34 43.34
C GLU A 393 -0.40 16.93 42.48
N PRO A 394 -0.13 17.78 41.45
CA PRO A 394 -1.17 18.20 40.52
C PRO A 394 -1.88 17.07 39.78
N ALA A 395 -1.16 15.99 39.43
CA ALA A 395 -1.75 14.82 38.79
C ALA A 395 -2.74 14.08 39.72
N GLU A 396 -2.48 14.05 41.03
CA GLU A 396 -3.40 13.51 42.03
C GLU A 396 -4.68 14.35 42.16
N ASP A 397 -4.58 15.67 42.01
CA ASP A 397 -5.74 16.56 41.99
C ASP A 397 -6.63 16.25 40.78
N GLU A 398 -6.04 16.13 39.59
CA GLU A 398 -6.75 15.71 38.37
C GLU A 398 -7.33 14.30 38.47
N GLN A 399 -6.66 13.36 39.16
CA GLN A 399 -7.22 12.03 39.44
C GLN A 399 -8.50 12.09 40.29
N ARG A 400 -8.55 13.00 41.28
CA ARG A 400 -9.76 13.19 42.09
C ARG A 400 -10.89 13.82 41.27
N GLU A 401 -10.59 14.80 40.42
CA GLU A 401 -11.59 15.40 39.53
C GLU A 401 -12.06 14.40 38.46
N PHE A 402 -11.17 13.58 37.90
CA PHE A 402 -11.51 12.46 37.01
C PHE A 402 -12.52 11.52 37.66
N ARG A 403 -12.26 11.05 38.90
CA ARG A 403 -13.17 10.14 39.60
C ARG A 403 -14.54 10.76 39.85
N LYS A 404 -14.61 12.06 40.18
CA LYS A 404 -15.88 12.79 40.32
C LYS A 404 -16.62 12.88 38.99
N ALA A 405 -15.94 13.26 37.91
CA ALA A 405 -16.52 13.38 36.58
C ALA A 405 -17.00 12.02 36.05
N ALA A 406 -16.18 10.97 36.17
CA ALA A 406 -16.53 9.61 35.76
C ALA A 406 -17.76 9.07 36.50
N ALA A 407 -17.91 9.37 37.80
CA ALA A 407 -19.09 8.99 38.58
C ALA A 407 -20.37 9.73 38.16
N ALA A 408 -20.25 10.87 37.47
CA ALA A 408 -21.38 11.66 36.96
C ALA A 408 -21.82 11.23 35.55
N VAL A 409 -21.07 10.37 34.86
CA VAL A 409 -21.40 9.88 33.52
C VAL A 409 -22.62 8.94 33.60
N PRO A 410 -23.71 9.21 32.87
CA PRO A 410 -24.86 8.32 32.81
C PRO A 410 -24.49 6.93 32.30
N ALA A 411 -25.03 5.88 32.92
CA ALA A 411 -24.79 4.49 32.49
C ALA A 411 -25.35 4.18 31.09
N SER A 412 -26.22 5.03 30.55
CA SER A 412 -26.76 4.95 29.19
C SER A 412 -25.79 5.47 28.12
N ARG A 413 -24.71 6.16 28.49
CA ARG A 413 -23.72 6.66 27.53
C ARG A 413 -22.95 5.51 26.91
N MET A 414 -23.02 5.44 25.59
CA MET A 414 -22.37 4.43 24.77
C MET A 414 -21.34 5.09 23.86
N LEU A 415 -20.28 4.34 23.60
CA LEU A 415 -19.47 4.47 22.41
C LEU A 415 -19.67 3.18 21.63
N PHE A 416 -20.59 3.25 20.67
CA PHE A 416 -21.04 2.11 19.88
C PHE A 416 -21.44 0.91 20.76
N ASN A 417 -20.69 -0.20 20.79
CA ASN A 417 -21.05 -1.38 21.59
C ASN A 417 -20.64 -1.28 23.07
N ASN A 418 -19.79 -0.31 23.41
CA ASN A 418 -19.19 -0.19 24.72
C ASN A 418 -19.88 0.88 25.56
N ARG A 419 -20.14 0.60 26.85
CA ARG A 419 -20.59 1.65 27.77
C ARG A 419 -19.42 2.55 28.11
N CYS A 420 -19.61 3.87 28.06
CA CYS A 420 -18.55 4.83 28.39
C CYS A 420 -18.04 4.66 29.82
N VAL A 421 -18.88 4.19 30.76
CA VAL A 421 -18.44 3.90 32.14
C VAL A 421 -17.43 2.75 32.22
N ASP A 422 -17.46 1.78 31.30
CA ASP A 422 -16.49 0.68 31.25
C ASP A 422 -15.17 1.15 30.63
N ILE A 423 -15.24 1.98 29.58
CA ILE A 423 -14.07 2.66 28.99
C ILE A 423 -13.36 3.54 30.03
N LEU A 424 -14.13 4.28 30.83
CA LEU A 424 -13.58 5.11 31.91
C LEU A 424 -12.97 4.27 33.04
N ALA A 425 -13.39 3.02 33.23
CA ALA A 425 -12.72 2.12 34.17
C ALA A 425 -11.30 1.77 33.68
N VAL A 426 -11.10 1.58 32.36
CA VAL A 426 -9.76 1.43 31.75
C VAL A 426 -8.93 2.69 31.99
N ALA A 427 -9.50 3.87 31.71
CA ALA A 427 -8.85 5.16 31.93
C ALA A 427 -8.40 5.34 33.40
N GLY A 428 -9.26 4.99 34.36
CA GLY A 428 -8.94 5.05 35.78
C GLY A 428 -7.78 4.14 36.17
N ALA A 429 -7.78 2.89 35.71
CA ALA A 429 -6.68 1.96 35.97
C ALA A 429 -5.36 2.41 35.31
N MET A 430 -5.42 2.99 34.11
CA MET A 430 -4.26 3.58 33.43
C MET A 430 -3.69 4.77 34.20
N LEU A 431 -4.55 5.68 34.68
CA LEU A 431 -4.12 6.86 35.44
C LEU A 431 -3.52 6.46 36.80
N ASP A 432 -4.13 5.50 37.50
CA ASP A 432 -3.59 4.95 38.74
C ASP A 432 -2.20 4.33 38.49
N GLY A 433 -2.05 3.56 37.41
CA GLY A 433 -0.77 2.96 37.01
C GLY A 433 0.32 3.99 36.75
N GLU A 434 0.04 5.01 35.93
CA GLU A 434 1.00 6.08 35.64
C GLU A 434 1.39 6.86 36.91
N LEU A 435 0.42 7.19 37.78
CA LEU A 435 0.68 7.92 39.02
C LEU A 435 1.56 7.14 40.00
N GLU A 436 1.22 5.88 40.28
CA GLU A 436 2.03 5.06 41.21
C GLU A 436 3.44 4.83 40.67
N TYR A 437 3.58 4.71 39.33
CA TYR A 437 4.90 4.57 38.72
C TYR A 437 5.75 5.81 38.99
N ARG A 438 5.18 7.01 38.83
CA ARG A 438 5.88 8.29 39.03
C ARG A 438 6.11 8.63 40.50
N ARG A 439 5.41 7.96 41.43
CA ARG A 439 5.72 7.96 42.88
C ARG A 439 6.86 7.02 43.28
N GLY A 440 7.34 6.18 42.35
CA GLY A 440 8.38 5.18 42.62
C GLY A 440 7.86 3.83 43.10
N GLU A 441 6.54 3.61 43.06
CA GLU A 441 5.87 2.37 43.50
C GLU A 441 5.62 1.41 42.33
N ALA A 442 6.71 0.97 41.67
CA ALA A 442 6.66 0.28 40.38
C ALA A 442 5.78 -0.99 40.35
N GLU A 443 5.80 -1.83 41.39
CA GLU A 443 4.98 -3.06 41.40
C GLU A 443 3.48 -2.76 41.56
N THR A 444 3.13 -1.73 42.34
CA THR A 444 1.75 -1.25 42.47
C THR A 444 1.27 -0.69 41.14
N ALA A 445 2.10 0.11 40.46
CA ALA A 445 1.82 0.61 39.12
C ALA A 445 1.55 -0.53 38.12
N PHE A 446 2.40 -1.55 38.10
CA PHE A 446 2.23 -2.69 37.21
C PHE A 446 0.98 -3.52 37.54
N ALA A 447 0.54 -3.57 38.79
CA ALA A 447 -0.75 -4.18 39.15
C ALA A 447 -1.93 -3.41 38.55
N HIS A 448 -1.90 -2.07 38.61
CA HIS A 448 -2.92 -1.22 37.98
C HIS A 448 -2.91 -1.33 36.45
N LEU A 449 -1.74 -1.38 35.81
CA LEU A 449 -1.64 -1.52 34.35
C LEU A 449 -2.08 -2.89 33.86
N ARG A 450 -1.79 -3.97 34.60
CA ARG A 450 -2.39 -5.29 34.31
C ARG A 450 -3.91 -5.27 34.48
N ARG A 451 -4.42 -4.57 35.49
CA ARG A 451 -5.86 -4.37 35.64
C ARG A 451 -6.46 -3.58 34.48
N ALA A 452 -5.76 -2.58 33.96
CA ALA A 452 -6.17 -1.86 32.75
C ALA A 452 -6.25 -2.80 31.55
N ILE A 453 -5.25 -3.67 31.35
CA ILE A 453 -5.26 -4.70 30.29
C ILE A 453 -6.44 -5.66 30.44
N GLU A 454 -6.73 -6.14 31.65
CA GLU A 454 -7.88 -7.03 31.90
C GLU A 454 -9.23 -6.35 31.60
N LEU A 455 -9.34 -5.05 31.88
CA LEU A 455 -10.53 -4.26 31.59
C LEU A 455 -10.68 -4.02 30.09
N ASP A 456 -9.58 -3.66 29.42
CA ASP A 456 -9.47 -3.44 27.98
C ASP A 456 -9.83 -4.71 27.19
N ASP A 457 -9.19 -5.85 27.48
CA ASP A 457 -9.50 -7.15 26.89
C ASP A 457 -10.92 -7.66 27.22
N GLY A 458 -11.53 -7.09 28.27
CA GLY A 458 -12.86 -7.44 28.76
C GLY A 458 -13.98 -6.63 28.12
N LEU A 459 -13.65 -5.60 27.33
CA LEU A 459 -14.64 -4.78 26.64
C LEU A 459 -15.41 -5.63 25.59
N PRO A 460 -16.73 -5.40 25.44
CA PRO A 460 -17.47 -5.89 24.29
C PRO A 460 -16.76 -5.55 22.97
N TYR A 461 -16.78 -6.50 22.02
CA TYR A 461 -16.16 -6.30 20.72
C TYR A 461 -16.78 -5.10 19.98
N ASP A 462 -15.90 -4.28 19.43
CA ASP A 462 -16.21 -3.08 18.66
C ASP A 462 -15.01 -2.81 17.75
N GLU A 463 -15.26 -2.23 16.57
CA GLU A 463 -14.21 -1.98 15.58
C GLU A 463 -14.35 -0.56 15.00
N PRO A 464 -13.31 0.30 15.09
CA PRO A 464 -12.17 0.11 15.97
C PRO A 464 -12.60 0.18 17.44
N TRP A 465 -11.77 -0.38 18.30
CA TRP A 465 -11.99 -0.39 19.74
C TRP A 465 -12.25 1.01 20.30
N GLY A 466 -13.30 1.15 21.10
CA GLY A 466 -13.65 2.42 21.75
C GLY A 466 -12.55 2.97 22.68
N TRP A 467 -11.74 2.09 23.25
CA TRP A 467 -10.47 2.46 23.87
C TRP A 467 -9.35 2.39 22.81
N MET A 468 -9.02 3.53 22.19
CA MET A 468 -8.20 3.55 20.97
C MET A 468 -6.69 3.28 21.16
N GLN A 469 -6.18 3.23 22.39
CA GLN A 469 -4.75 3.02 22.65
C GLN A 469 -4.53 1.71 23.40
N PRO A 470 -3.82 0.72 22.84
CA PRO A 470 -3.62 -0.54 23.55
C PRO A 470 -2.96 -0.30 24.90
N THR A 471 -3.63 -0.70 25.99
CA THR A 471 -3.14 -0.51 27.37
C THR A 471 -1.76 -1.14 27.59
N ARG A 472 -1.50 -2.25 26.89
CA ARG A 472 -0.21 -2.96 26.79
C ARG A 472 0.97 -2.07 26.42
N HIS A 473 0.75 -1.00 25.65
CA HIS A 473 1.84 -0.12 25.24
C HIS A 473 2.45 0.63 26.41
N ALA A 474 1.62 1.17 27.31
CA ALA A 474 2.11 1.86 28.51
C ALA A 474 2.77 0.85 29.46
N TYR A 475 2.16 -0.33 29.64
CA TYR A 475 2.74 -1.39 30.47
C TYR A 475 4.12 -1.84 29.98
N GLY A 476 4.24 -2.15 28.68
CA GLY A 476 5.51 -2.53 28.06
C GLY A 476 6.58 -1.45 28.15
N ALA A 477 6.20 -0.17 27.97
CA ALA A 477 7.14 0.95 28.03
C ALA A 477 7.70 1.14 29.45
N LEU A 478 6.84 1.08 30.48
CA LEU A 478 7.26 1.21 31.87
C LEU A 478 8.03 -0.01 32.39
N LEU A 479 7.76 -1.21 31.86
CA LEU A 479 8.61 -2.39 32.08
C LEU A 479 10.02 -2.19 31.52
N LEU A 480 10.15 -1.62 30.31
CA LEU A 480 11.45 -1.31 29.72
C LEU A 480 12.23 -0.29 30.53
N GLU A 481 11.59 0.76 31.02
CA GLU A 481 12.23 1.77 31.89
C GLU A 481 12.80 1.14 33.18
N GLN A 482 12.19 0.07 33.70
CA GLN A 482 12.67 -0.68 34.87
C GLN A 482 13.67 -1.80 34.50
N GLY A 483 14.07 -1.92 33.23
CA GLY A 483 14.99 -2.97 32.77
C GLY A 483 14.36 -4.38 32.67
N ARG A 484 13.03 -4.50 32.75
CA ARG A 484 12.28 -5.78 32.63
C ARG A 484 12.04 -6.15 31.17
N VAL A 485 13.14 -6.27 30.42
CA VAL A 485 13.13 -6.37 28.94
C VAL A 485 12.35 -7.58 28.42
N GLU A 486 12.52 -8.76 29.02
CA GLU A 486 11.85 -9.99 28.55
C GLU A 486 10.33 -9.93 28.72
N GLU A 487 9.86 -9.32 29.81
CA GLU A 487 8.43 -9.15 30.06
C GLU A 487 7.83 -8.13 29.10
N ALA A 488 8.52 -7.01 28.86
CA ALA A 488 8.10 -6.04 27.85
C ALA A 488 8.05 -6.66 26.45
N ALA A 489 9.07 -7.43 26.07
CA ALA A 489 9.13 -8.12 24.79
C ALA A 489 7.98 -9.13 24.62
N ALA A 490 7.60 -9.85 25.68
CA ALA A 490 6.44 -10.74 25.66
C ALA A 490 5.12 -9.97 25.45
N VAL A 491 4.95 -8.84 26.14
CA VAL A 491 3.77 -7.98 26.00
C VAL A 491 3.63 -7.45 24.56
N TYR A 492 4.72 -6.94 23.97
CA TYR A 492 4.68 -6.43 22.59
C TYR A 492 4.55 -7.54 21.55
N ARG A 493 5.14 -8.73 21.77
CA ARG A 493 4.98 -9.87 20.86
C ARG A 493 3.52 -10.32 20.78
N ALA A 494 2.85 -10.39 21.93
CA ALA A 494 1.45 -10.73 22.04
C ALA A 494 0.56 -9.67 21.36
N ASP A 495 0.80 -8.38 21.61
CA ASP A 495 0.08 -7.27 20.97
C ASP A 495 0.23 -7.29 19.45
N LEU A 496 1.45 -7.50 18.92
CA LEU A 496 1.70 -7.53 17.47
C LEU A 496 1.20 -8.81 16.77
N GLY A 497 0.61 -9.76 17.50
CA GLY A 497 0.16 -11.05 16.94
C GLY A 497 1.32 -11.95 16.48
N LEU A 498 2.52 -11.77 17.02
CA LEU A 498 3.70 -12.58 16.71
C LEU A 498 3.73 -13.91 17.50
N ASP A 499 2.79 -14.08 18.44
CA ASP A 499 2.46 -15.34 19.09
C ASP A 499 0.93 -15.46 19.30
N ALA A 500 0.49 -16.60 19.82
CA ALA A 500 -0.93 -16.92 19.99
C ALA A 500 -1.49 -16.54 21.38
N THR A 501 -0.82 -15.67 22.12
CA THR A 501 -1.24 -15.29 23.48
C THR A 501 -2.56 -14.52 23.47
N LEU A 502 -2.72 -13.61 22.49
CA LEU A 502 -3.96 -12.85 22.32
C LEU A 502 -4.84 -13.46 21.23
N PRO A 503 -6.16 -13.43 21.41
CA PRO A 503 -7.08 -13.72 20.34
C PRO A 503 -6.94 -12.74 19.17
N ARG A 504 -7.27 -13.21 17.97
CA ARG A 504 -6.99 -12.49 16.71
C ARG A 504 -7.51 -11.04 16.66
N PRO A 505 -8.72 -10.70 17.17
CA PRO A 505 -9.21 -9.32 17.16
C PRO A 505 -8.55 -8.37 18.17
N LEU A 506 -7.76 -8.90 19.11
CA LEU A 506 -7.00 -8.13 20.11
C LEU A 506 -5.52 -7.94 19.69
N GLN A 507 -5.17 -8.34 18.48
CA GLN A 507 -3.84 -8.19 17.91
C GLN A 507 -3.79 -6.95 17.01
N HIS A 508 -2.65 -6.28 16.98
CA HIS A 508 -2.36 -5.08 16.19
C HIS A 508 -1.15 -5.31 15.26
N PRO A 509 -1.26 -6.16 14.21
CA PRO A 509 -0.16 -6.39 13.28
C PRO A 509 0.32 -5.10 12.62
N ASN A 510 1.60 -5.01 12.29
CA ASN A 510 2.21 -3.86 11.62
C ASN A 510 2.07 -2.50 12.35
N ASN A 511 1.66 -2.50 13.62
CA ASN A 511 1.66 -1.30 14.47
C ASN A 511 3.10 -0.83 14.68
N GLY A 512 3.50 0.25 14.00
CA GLY A 512 4.83 0.84 14.17
C GLY A 512 4.93 1.63 15.47
N PRO A 513 6.04 1.54 16.25
CA PRO A 513 6.14 2.24 17.53
C PRO A 513 6.35 3.74 17.35
N PRO A 514 5.59 4.60 18.07
CA PRO A 514 5.89 6.03 18.17
C PRO A 514 6.40 6.40 19.58
N PHE A 515 7.56 5.93 20.07
CA PHE A 515 8.26 6.56 21.22
C PHE A 515 9.79 6.25 21.24
N VAL A 516 10.57 7.35 21.25
CA VAL A 516 11.80 7.66 22.02
C VAL A 516 13.18 7.13 21.59
N GLN A 517 14.05 8.12 21.34
CA GLN A 517 15.51 8.12 21.38
C GLN A 517 16.08 7.52 22.67
N LEU A 518 16.68 6.33 22.63
CA LEU A 518 17.72 5.90 23.57
C LEU A 518 18.78 5.05 22.84
N PRO A 519 20.08 5.19 23.17
CA PRO A 519 21.17 4.59 22.40
C PRO A 519 21.29 3.08 22.64
N PRO A 520 21.65 2.28 21.63
CA PRO A 520 21.86 0.84 21.80
C PRO A 520 23.23 0.60 22.45
N SER A 521 23.27 0.25 23.73
CA SER A 521 24.46 -0.34 24.36
C SER A 521 24.18 -1.76 24.84
N HIS A 522 24.85 -2.70 24.17
CA HIS A 522 25.32 -4.00 24.64
C HIS A 522 24.40 -4.87 25.52
N LEU A 523 23.84 -5.92 24.92
CA LEU A 523 24.17 -7.29 25.38
C LEU A 523 23.95 -8.30 24.24
N THR A 524 24.97 -9.11 24.02
CA THR A 524 25.08 -10.09 22.94
C THR A 524 25.09 -11.51 23.55
N ILE A 525 24.76 -12.50 22.70
CA ILE A 525 25.35 -13.87 22.62
C ILE A 525 24.64 -15.05 23.36
N THR A 526 23.95 -15.85 22.52
CA THR A 526 24.22 -17.29 22.17
C THR A 526 23.73 -18.45 23.04
N ILE A 527 23.17 -19.48 22.37
CA ILE A 527 23.35 -20.97 22.47
C ILE A 527 22.09 -21.64 21.84
N ALA A 528 22.09 -22.66 20.98
CA ALA A 528 23.11 -23.50 20.38
C ALA A 528 22.57 -24.25 19.13
N MET A 529 23.53 -24.80 18.39
CA MET A 529 23.50 -25.52 17.13
C MET A 529 23.32 -27.06 17.29
N ARG A 530 22.91 -27.70 16.17
CA ARG A 530 23.28 -29.04 15.61
C ARG A 530 22.45 -30.30 15.91
N LEU A 531 22.05 -30.98 14.81
CA LEU A 531 22.28 -32.40 14.41
C LEU A 531 21.60 -32.62 13.04
N PHE A 532 22.00 -33.45 12.07
CA PHE A 532 23.25 -34.00 11.52
C PHE A 532 22.87 -34.58 10.12
N ALA A 533 23.86 -34.81 9.27
CA ALA A 533 23.79 -35.05 7.82
C ALA A 533 23.49 -36.50 7.34
N TRP A 534 23.65 -36.70 6.01
CA TRP A 534 23.83 -37.91 5.16
C TRP A 534 22.58 -38.36 4.38
N ILE A 535 22.61 -38.46 3.03
CA ILE A 535 23.34 -39.46 2.21
C ILE A 535 23.69 -38.91 0.80
N GLU A 536 24.90 -39.24 0.31
CA GLU A 536 25.27 -39.24 -1.11
C GLU A 536 24.96 -40.60 -1.76
N HIS A 537 24.65 -40.62 -3.07
CA HIS A 537 25.12 -41.67 -3.98
C HIS A 537 25.35 -41.12 -5.41
N LEU A 538 26.57 -41.42 -5.87
CA LEU A 538 27.20 -41.37 -7.20
C LEU A 538 26.27 -41.57 -8.41
N TRP A 539 26.61 -40.93 -9.54
CA TRP A 539 27.07 -41.58 -10.78
C TRP A 539 27.75 -40.57 -11.70
N GLY A 540 28.95 -40.91 -12.18
CA GLY A 540 29.70 -40.13 -13.17
C GLY A 540 29.39 -40.58 -14.59
N ILE A 541 29.39 -39.65 -15.55
CA ILE A 541 29.56 -39.94 -16.98
C ILE A 541 30.45 -38.86 -17.61
N GLN A 542 31.32 -39.36 -18.49
CA GLN A 542 32.42 -38.71 -19.20
C GLN A 542 32.00 -37.55 -20.12
N VAL A 543 32.95 -36.64 -20.28
CA VAL A 543 32.99 -35.57 -21.28
C VAL A 543 33.13 -36.17 -22.69
N ALA A 544 32.25 -35.79 -23.61
CA ALA A 544 32.46 -35.95 -25.04
C ALA A 544 32.46 -34.54 -25.69
N TRP A 545 33.61 -34.15 -26.23
CA TRP A 545 33.72 -33.02 -27.14
C TRP A 545 33.23 -33.47 -28.52
N ALA A 546 32.06 -32.99 -28.94
CA ALA A 546 31.65 -33.06 -30.32
C ALA A 546 31.95 -31.71 -30.97
N LEU A 547 32.94 -31.69 -31.86
CA LEU A 547 33.12 -30.63 -32.84
C LEU A 547 31.84 -30.61 -33.71
N SER A 548 31.00 -29.59 -33.53
CA SER A 548 29.88 -29.36 -34.43
C SER A 548 30.42 -28.86 -35.76
N GLU A 549 30.17 -29.60 -36.84
CA GLU A 549 30.23 -29.03 -38.19
C GLU A 549 29.35 -27.77 -38.27
N PRO A 550 29.79 -26.69 -38.95
CA PRO A 550 29.03 -25.43 -39.08
C PRO A 550 27.59 -25.59 -39.61
N GLY A 551 27.27 -26.71 -40.26
CA GLY A 551 25.92 -27.02 -40.74
C GLY A 551 24.92 -27.47 -39.66
N ALA A 552 25.39 -28.05 -38.55
CA ALA A 552 24.52 -28.72 -37.57
C ALA A 552 23.71 -27.75 -36.69
N PHE A 553 24.30 -26.60 -36.32
CA PHE A 553 23.63 -25.59 -35.49
C PHE A 553 22.55 -24.83 -36.29
N ALA A 554 22.88 -24.41 -37.51
CA ALA A 554 21.93 -23.76 -38.41
C ALA A 554 20.72 -24.67 -38.73
N GLN A 555 20.97 -25.96 -38.94
CA GLN A 555 19.91 -26.95 -39.15
C GLN A 555 19.04 -27.13 -37.90
N ARG A 556 19.66 -27.23 -36.71
CA ARG A 556 18.94 -27.31 -35.43
C ARG A 556 18.02 -26.11 -35.23
N CYS A 557 18.54 -24.90 -35.45
CA CYS A 557 17.77 -23.66 -35.36
C CYS A 557 16.54 -23.70 -36.27
N ARG A 558 16.71 -24.02 -37.56
CA ARG A 558 15.60 -24.11 -38.52
C ARG A 558 14.56 -25.17 -38.16
N SER A 559 14.93 -26.21 -37.41
CA SER A 559 14.04 -27.30 -36.99
C SER A 559 13.33 -27.11 -35.65
N PHE A 560 13.67 -26.05 -34.89
CA PHE A 560 13.37 -25.95 -33.45
C PHE A 560 11.88 -25.77 -33.06
N LEU A 561 10.97 -25.52 -34.01
CA LEU A 561 9.59 -25.07 -33.69
C LEU A 561 8.44 -26.07 -33.90
N ALA A 562 8.67 -27.28 -34.42
CA ALA A 562 7.57 -28.14 -34.87
C ALA A 562 6.64 -28.73 -33.78
N GLY A 563 6.77 -28.38 -32.49
CA GLY A 563 5.85 -28.91 -31.46
C GLY A 563 6.02 -28.47 -30.00
N HIS A 564 6.85 -27.48 -29.67
CA HIS A 564 7.27 -27.18 -28.28
C HIS A 564 6.66 -25.88 -27.69
N LEU A 565 5.70 -25.28 -28.41
CA LEU A 565 5.11 -23.99 -28.07
C LEU A 565 3.60 -24.11 -27.83
N ALA A 566 3.20 -24.87 -26.81
CA ALA A 566 1.82 -24.83 -26.35
C ALA A 566 1.57 -23.47 -25.68
N ASN A 567 0.61 -22.69 -26.22
CA ASN A 567 0.13 -21.39 -25.74
C ASN A 567 0.89 -20.11 -26.17
N SER A 568 1.87 -20.16 -27.09
CA SER A 568 2.43 -18.93 -27.68
C SER A 568 1.90 -18.64 -29.09
N GLN A 569 1.88 -17.37 -29.47
CA GLN A 569 1.43 -16.91 -30.79
C GLN A 569 2.59 -16.35 -31.60
N ARG A 570 2.50 -16.49 -32.94
CA ARG A 570 3.42 -15.90 -33.94
C ARG A 570 4.92 -16.21 -33.69
N PRO A 571 5.34 -17.48 -33.47
CA PRO A 571 6.76 -17.76 -33.27
C PRO A 571 7.55 -17.56 -34.57
N THR A 572 8.62 -16.76 -34.51
CA THR A 572 9.64 -16.67 -35.56
C THR A 572 10.94 -17.28 -35.06
N VAL A 573 11.59 -18.08 -35.90
CA VAL A 573 12.92 -18.61 -35.61
C VAL A 573 13.84 -18.38 -36.78
N ASP A 574 14.90 -17.61 -36.52
CA ASP A 574 15.86 -17.18 -37.52
C ASP A 574 17.27 -17.59 -37.10
N PHE A 575 17.97 -18.28 -37.99
CA PHE A 575 19.41 -18.47 -37.86
C PHE A 575 20.12 -17.20 -38.34
N VAL A 576 20.99 -16.65 -37.49
CA VAL A 576 21.77 -15.45 -37.74
C VAL A 576 23.25 -15.83 -37.65
N ALA A 577 23.98 -15.71 -38.77
CA ALA A 577 25.40 -16.00 -38.80
C ALA A 577 26.21 -14.90 -38.09
N ALA A 578 27.34 -15.27 -37.48
CA ALA A 578 28.30 -14.33 -36.92
C ALA A 578 28.68 -13.23 -37.93
N GLY A 579 28.77 -11.98 -37.47
CA GLY A 579 29.06 -10.82 -38.30
C GLY A 579 27.86 -10.25 -39.06
N THR A 580 26.68 -10.88 -39.00
CA THR A 580 25.44 -10.32 -39.58
C THR A 580 25.00 -9.10 -38.79
N ASN A 581 24.61 -8.03 -39.50
CA ASN A 581 24.03 -6.84 -38.89
C ASN A 581 22.51 -7.02 -38.73
N LEU A 582 22.04 -7.21 -37.50
CA LEU A 582 20.64 -7.42 -37.17
C LEU A 582 19.86 -6.11 -37.13
N THR A 583 18.70 -6.12 -37.80
CA THR A 583 17.73 -5.02 -37.81
C THR A 583 16.37 -5.52 -37.35
N PHE A 584 15.70 -4.78 -36.46
CA PHE A 584 14.48 -5.21 -35.79
C PHE A 584 13.23 -4.59 -36.42
N TYR A 585 12.81 -5.10 -37.57
CA TYR A 585 11.59 -4.65 -38.25
C TYR A 585 10.32 -5.04 -37.46
N GLY A 586 9.32 -4.16 -37.41
CA GLY A 586 8.04 -4.42 -36.73
C GLY A 586 8.01 -4.02 -35.25
N THR A 587 9.11 -3.54 -34.69
CA THR A 587 9.14 -2.92 -33.36
C THR A 587 8.57 -1.50 -33.43
N ASN A 588 8.02 -1.01 -32.30
CA ASN A 588 7.45 0.34 -32.24
C ASN A 588 8.53 1.40 -32.52
N THR A 589 8.23 2.35 -33.40
CA THR A 589 9.19 3.38 -33.87
C THR A 589 9.70 4.32 -32.77
N THR A 590 9.05 4.32 -31.59
CA THR A 590 9.53 5.10 -30.43
C THR A 590 10.62 4.38 -29.65
N CYS A 591 10.78 3.06 -29.81
CA CYS A 591 11.89 2.31 -29.25
C CYS A 591 13.18 2.61 -30.03
N ASP A 592 14.30 2.75 -29.33
CA ASP A 592 15.57 3.04 -29.98
C ASP A 592 16.02 1.80 -30.78
N HIS A 593 16.29 1.97 -32.08
CA HIS A 593 16.76 0.89 -32.94
C HIS A 593 18.24 1.05 -33.19
N VAL A 594 19.03 0.12 -32.63
CA VAL A 594 20.46 0.02 -32.94
C VAL A 594 20.66 -1.23 -33.77
N ALA A 595 21.34 -1.10 -34.91
CA ALA A 595 21.75 -2.25 -35.69
C ALA A 595 22.88 -2.97 -34.94
N ILE A 596 22.72 -4.27 -34.69
CA ILE A 596 23.62 -5.04 -33.82
C ILE A 596 24.38 -6.07 -34.64
N THR A 597 25.70 -6.09 -34.47
CA THR A 597 26.57 -7.14 -35.03
C THR A 597 27.04 -8.05 -33.91
N LEU A 598 26.90 -9.36 -34.09
CA LEU A 598 27.28 -10.37 -33.09
C LEU A 598 28.52 -11.17 -33.52
N PRO A 599 29.42 -11.53 -32.60
CA PRO A 599 30.62 -12.31 -32.92
C PRO A 599 30.37 -13.82 -33.04
N THR A 600 29.15 -14.29 -32.78
CA THR A 600 28.79 -15.71 -32.70
C THR A 600 27.53 -16.00 -33.51
N ASP A 601 27.45 -17.23 -34.03
CA ASP A 601 26.23 -17.75 -34.65
C ASP A 601 25.10 -17.82 -33.61
N LEU A 602 23.92 -17.38 -34.01
CA LEU A 602 22.77 -17.18 -33.14
C LEU A 602 21.53 -17.88 -33.73
N CYS A 603 20.77 -18.55 -32.87
CA CYS A 603 19.37 -18.86 -33.15
C CYS A 603 18.49 -17.85 -32.41
N ARG A 604 17.84 -16.97 -33.15
CA ARG A 604 16.91 -15.95 -32.63
C ARG A 604 15.50 -16.51 -32.66
N VAL A 605 14.83 -16.49 -31.52
CA VAL A 605 13.41 -16.84 -31.38
C VAL A 605 12.66 -15.59 -30.93
N ALA A 606 11.58 -15.23 -31.61
CA ALA A 606 10.64 -14.23 -31.12
C ALA A 606 9.23 -14.85 -31.05
N LEU A 607 8.47 -14.54 -30.01
CA LEU A 607 7.13 -15.07 -29.79
C LEU A 607 6.30 -14.14 -28.91
N SER A 608 4.98 -14.28 -28.98
CA SER A 608 4.04 -13.57 -28.11
C SER A 608 3.41 -14.54 -27.09
N VAL A 609 3.40 -14.17 -25.81
CA VAL A 609 2.85 -14.95 -24.70
C VAL A 609 1.63 -14.23 -24.15
N PRO A 610 0.40 -14.76 -24.32
CA PRO A 610 -0.77 -14.24 -23.64
C PRO A 610 -0.60 -14.35 -22.12
N THR A 611 -0.84 -13.26 -21.40
CA THR A 611 -0.77 -13.19 -19.93
C THR A 611 -2.15 -13.08 -19.30
N SER A 612 -3.15 -12.64 -20.07
CA SER A 612 -4.57 -12.65 -19.72
C SER A 612 -5.44 -12.71 -21.00
N THR A 613 -6.75 -12.52 -20.88
CA THR A 613 -7.66 -12.37 -22.04
C THR A 613 -7.49 -11.03 -22.76
N ARG A 614 -6.80 -10.05 -22.15
CA ARG A 614 -6.69 -8.66 -22.62
C ARG A 614 -5.28 -8.06 -22.51
N SER A 615 -4.27 -8.92 -22.32
CA SER A 615 -2.86 -8.56 -22.23
C SER A 615 -1.97 -9.70 -22.73
N GLY A 616 -0.76 -9.36 -23.15
CA GLY A 616 0.22 -10.31 -23.65
C GLY A 616 1.58 -9.65 -23.78
N VAL A 617 2.62 -10.48 -23.87
CA VAL A 617 4.02 -10.05 -23.79
C VAL A 617 4.77 -10.61 -24.99
N ASP A 618 5.45 -9.75 -25.73
CA ASP A 618 6.36 -10.17 -26.78
C ASP A 618 7.74 -10.40 -26.19
N VAL A 619 8.32 -11.56 -26.51
CA VAL A 619 9.57 -12.07 -25.94
C VAL A 619 10.55 -12.40 -27.07
N GLU A 620 11.79 -11.94 -26.90
CA GLU A 620 12.95 -12.28 -27.72
C GLU A 620 13.88 -13.20 -26.92
N LEU A 621 14.31 -14.30 -27.55
CA LEU A 621 15.21 -15.30 -26.97
C LEU A 621 16.35 -15.58 -27.94
N TRP A 622 17.57 -15.38 -27.48
CA TRP A 622 18.77 -15.45 -28.30
C TRP A 622 19.68 -16.58 -27.81
N PHE A 623 19.82 -17.62 -28.63
CA PHE A 623 20.59 -18.83 -28.32
C PHE A 623 21.92 -18.84 -29.08
N PRO A 624 23.07 -18.56 -28.45
CA PRO A 624 24.37 -18.64 -29.10
C PRO A 624 24.81 -20.07 -29.42
N SER A 625 25.61 -20.23 -30.47
CA SER A 625 26.32 -21.48 -30.77
C SER A 625 27.38 -21.82 -29.71
N ASN A 626 28.06 -20.82 -29.14
CA ASN A 626 29.07 -20.93 -28.09
C ASN A 626 28.47 -20.85 -26.67
N TRP A 627 27.32 -21.48 -26.46
CA TRP A 627 26.62 -21.42 -25.17
C TRP A 627 27.43 -22.03 -24.02
N THR A 628 27.53 -21.28 -22.92
CA THR A 628 28.30 -21.66 -21.73
C THR A 628 27.51 -22.48 -20.72
N GLY A 629 26.21 -22.71 -20.97
CA GLY A 629 25.28 -23.29 -20.00
C GLY A 629 24.47 -22.26 -19.21
N ARG A 630 24.80 -20.96 -19.33
CA ARG A 630 24.18 -19.88 -18.55
C ARG A 630 22.94 -19.31 -19.24
N PHE A 631 21.92 -18.99 -18.45
CA PHE A 631 20.75 -18.21 -18.88
C PHE A 631 20.85 -16.78 -18.36
N LEU A 632 20.49 -15.78 -19.17
CA LEU A 632 20.42 -14.38 -18.76
C LEU A 632 19.08 -13.76 -19.15
N GLN A 633 18.41 -13.09 -18.22
CA GLN A 633 17.23 -12.26 -18.51
C GLN A 633 17.61 -10.77 -18.42
N THR A 634 17.16 -9.98 -19.39
CA THR A 634 17.29 -8.52 -19.39
C THR A 634 16.02 -7.85 -18.87
N GLY A 635 16.14 -6.58 -18.48
CA GLY A 635 15.03 -5.73 -18.03
C GLY A 635 14.61 -4.66 -19.05
N ASN A 636 13.83 -3.68 -18.57
CA ASN A 636 13.32 -2.55 -19.36
C ASN A 636 13.72 -1.20 -18.75
N GLY A 637 13.20 -0.08 -19.30
CA GLY A 637 13.51 1.27 -18.82
C GLY A 637 12.29 2.20 -18.79
N GLY A 638 12.35 3.26 -17.98
CA GLY A 638 11.28 4.27 -17.93
C GLY A 638 9.90 3.68 -17.61
N ILE A 639 8.93 3.99 -18.47
CA ILE A 639 7.59 3.38 -18.52
C ILE A 639 7.36 2.67 -19.87
N ASP A 640 8.47 2.29 -20.52
CA ASP A 640 8.43 1.72 -21.85
C ASP A 640 8.16 0.22 -21.86
N GLY A 641 7.76 -0.24 -23.04
CA GLY A 641 7.69 -1.62 -23.44
C GLY A 641 8.71 -1.95 -24.51
N CYS A 642 9.95 -1.48 -24.34
CA CYS A 642 11.00 -1.68 -25.34
C CYS A 642 11.97 -2.80 -24.90
N ILE A 643 12.18 -3.78 -25.78
CA ILE A 643 13.20 -4.81 -25.61
C ILE A 643 14.59 -4.18 -25.73
N ARG A 644 15.47 -4.45 -24.76
CA ARG A 644 16.87 -3.97 -24.74
C ARG A 644 17.78 -4.89 -25.54
N TYR A 645 17.81 -4.70 -26.86
CA TYR A 645 18.58 -5.56 -27.76
C TYR A 645 20.09 -5.45 -27.54
N GLU A 646 20.59 -4.30 -27.13
CA GLU A 646 21.98 -4.09 -26.75
C GLU A 646 22.41 -4.97 -25.56
N ASP A 647 21.49 -5.21 -24.62
CA ASP A 647 21.72 -6.09 -23.47
C ASP A 647 21.62 -7.57 -23.87
N LEU A 648 20.69 -7.92 -24.76
CA LEU A 648 20.62 -9.27 -25.37
C LEU A 648 21.95 -9.62 -26.06
N ALA A 649 22.45 -8.68 -26.86
CA ALA A 649 23.70 -8.82 -27.59
C ALA A 649 24.91 -8.98 -26.68
N TYR A 650 24.94 -8.21 -25.59
CA TYR A 650 25.99 -8.31 -24.59
C TYR A 650 26.01 -9.66 -23.88
N GLY A 651 24.85 -10.18 -23.48
CA GLY A 651 24.74 -11.53 -22.92
C GLY A 651 25.20 -12.62 -23.89
N VAL A 652 24.70 -12.57 -25.13
CA VAL A 652 25.06 -13.57 -26.16
C VAL A 652 26.54 -13.52 -26.52
N SER A 653 27.13 -12.33 -26.59
CA SER A 653 28.58 -12.17 -26.85
C SER A 653 29.46 -12.80 -25.77
N ASN A 654 28.93 -12.96 -24.55
CA ASN A 654 29.59 -13.62 -23.43
C ASN A 654 29.05 -15.05 -23.17
N GLY A 655 28.39 -15.64 -24.18
CA GLY A 655 27.99 -17.05 -24.18
C GLY A 655 26.77 -17.38 -23.34
N PHE A 656 25.94 -16.40 -23.00
CA PHE A 656 24.64 -16.62 -22.36
C PHE A 656 23.55 -16.89 -23.40
N ALA A 657 22.63 -17.80 -23.08
CA ALA A 657 21.33 -17.79 -23.73
C ALA A 657 20.50 -16.68 -23.10
N THR A 658 20.11 -15.68 -23.88
CA THR A 658 19.60 -14.40 -23.34
C THR A 658 18.15 -14.14 -23.73
N ALA A 659 17.34 -13.67 -22.79
CA ALA A 659 15.92 -13.38 -22.95
C ALA A 659 15.60 -11.92 -22.62
N GLY A 660 14.63 -11.34 -23.33
CA GLY A 660 14.15 -9.97 -23.12
C GLY A 660 12.69 -9.85 -23.55
N SER A 661 11.93 -8.93 -22.95
CA SER A 661 10.50 -8.76 -23.27
C SER A 661 10.10 -7.30 -23.44
N ASN A 662 8.97 -7.07 -24.09
CA ASN A 662 8.37 -5.74 -24.26
C ASN A 662 7.59 -5.29 -23.01
N ASN A 663 7.74 -5.94 -21.85
CA ASN A 663 7.13 -5.49 -20.60
C ASN A 663 5.58 -5.43 -20.58
N GLY A 664 4.90 -6.03 -21.58
CA GLY A 664 3.43 -6.09 -21.67
C GLY A 664 2.78 -5.08 -22.62
N HIS A 665 3.56 -4.19 -23.24
CA HIS A 665 3.06 -3.23 -24.24
C HIS A 665 4.17 -2.79 -25.19
N ASP A 666 3.86 -1.98 -26.20
CA ASP A 666 4.87 -1.52 -27.16
C ASP A 666 5.09 0.00 -27.08
N GLY A 667 6.35 0.41 -27.12
CA GLY A 667 6.75 1.81 -27.22
C GLY A 667 7.02 2.49 -25.87
N LYS A 668 7.33 3.79 -25.92
CA LYS A 668 7.80 4.57 -24.75
C LYS A 668 6.71 5.25 -23.90
N THR A 669 5.43 4.97 -24.17
CA THR A 669 4.30 5.60 -23.47
C THR A 669 3.53 4.61 -22.61
N ALA A 670 2.86 5.10 -21.56
CA ALA A 670 1.98 4.31 -20.71
C ALA A 670 0.52 4.31 -21.17
N ALA A 671 0.22 4.78 -22.40
CA ALA A 671 -1.15 4.84 -22.91
C ALA A 671 -1.84 3.46 -22.93
N ALA A 672 -1.08 2.38 -23.13
CA ALA A 672 -1.59 1.01 -23.12
C ALA A 672 -2.07 0.53 -21.74
N LEU A 673 -1.64 1.19 -20.65
CA LEU A 673 -2.03 0.86 -19.28
C LEU A 673 -3.39 1.49 -18.91
N TYR A 674 -3.87 2.48 -19.69
CA TYR A 674 -5.12 3.17 -19.39
C TYR A 674 -6.32 2.23 -19.44
N GLN A 675 -7.06 2.16 -18.32
CA GLN A 675 -8.20 1.26 -18.13
C GLN A 675 -7.87 -0.22 -18.42
N ASN A 676 -6.59 -0.62 -18.24
CA ASN A 676 -6.13 -1.98 -18.49
C ASN A 676 -5.16 -2.46 -17.40
N ASP A 677 -5.72 -2.84 -16.25
CA ASP A 677 -4.95 -3.30 -15.09
C ASP A 677 -4.06 -4.53 -15.38
N GLU A 678 -4.46 -5.37 -16.34
CA GLU A 678 -3.67 -6.53 -16.76
C GLU A 678 -2.34 -6.14 -17.41
N VAL A 679 -2.32 -5.06 -18.21
CA VAL A 679 -1.07 -4.51 -18.77
C VAL A 679 -0.25 -3.83 -17.68
N THR A 680 -0.90 -3.18 -16.71
CA THR A 680 -0.22 -2.62 -15.53
C THR A 680 0.45 -3.73 -14.69
N ILE A 681 -0.19 -4.89 -14.53
CA ILE A 681 0.39 -6.08 -13.86
C ILE A 681 1.55 -6.67 -14.66
N ASP A 682 1.43 -6.72 -15.99
CA ASP A 682 2.52 -7.14 -16.88
C ASP A 682 3.75 -6.25 -16.70
N PHE A 683 3.56 -4.94 -16.76
CA PHE A 683 4.58 -3.92 -16.55
C PHE A 683 5.20 -3.99 -15.13
N ALA A 684 4.38 -4.27 -14.11
CA ALA A 684 4.82 -4.32 -12.73
C ALA A 684 5.70 -5.54 -12.42
N TRP A 685 5.38 -6.73 -12.94
CA TRP A 685 6.19 -7.93 -12.67
C TRP A 685 5.92 -9.11 -13.62
N ARG A 686 4.72 -9.25 -14.18
CA ARG A 686 4.30 -10.50 -14.84
C ARG A 686 4.98 -10.72 -16.19
N ALA A 687 5.31 -9.67 -16.93
CA ALA A 687 6.02 -9.80 -18.20
C ALA A 687 7.43 -10.37 -18.03
N LEU A 688 8.17 -9.88 -17.03
CA LEU A 688 9.47 -10.42 -16.67
C LEU A 688 9.36 -11.91 -16.32
N ARG A 689 8.42 -12.27 -15.44
CA ARG A 689 8.23 -13.65 -15.00
C ARG A 689 7.87 -14.58 -16.17
N ALA A 690 6.97 -14.16 -17.05
CA ALA A 690 6.57 -14.93 -18.22
C ALA A 690 7.77 -15.19 -19.17
N SER A 691 8.56 -14.15 -19.44
CA SER A 691 9.78 -14.24 -20.25
C SER A 691 10.80 -15.23 -19.67
N VAL A 692 11.01 -15.21 -18.35
CA VAL A 692 11.94 -16.12 -17.66
C VAL A 692 11.49 -17.58 -17.78
N VAL A 693 10.21 -17.85 -17.50
CA VAL A 693 9.67 -19.22 -17.55
C VAL A 693 9.77 -19.79 -18.96
N VAL A 694 9.35 -19.02 -19.96
CA VAL A 694 9.41 -19.44 -21.37
C VAL A 694 10.87 -19.59 -21.82
N GLY A 695 11.74 -18.65 -21.48
CA GLY A 695 13.15 -18.69 -21.85
C GLY A 695 13.88 -19.92 -21.31
N LYS A 696 13.72 -20.23 -20.02
CA LYS A 696 14.35 -21.41 -19.41
C LYS A 696 13.91 -22.72 -20.07
N ASN A 697 12.61 -22.86 -20.35
CA ASN A 697 12.05 -24.05 -21.00
C ASN A 697 12.58 -24.22 -22.43
N LEU A 698 12.69 -23.12 -23.18
CA LEU A 698 13.16 -23.17 -24.57
C LEU A 698 14.67 -23.36 -24.67
N VAL A 699 15.46 -22.84 -23.73
CA VAL A 699 16.89 -23.14 -23.64
C VAL A 699 17.12 -24.63 -23.44
N GLU A 700 16.41 -25.27 -22.51
CA GLU A 700 16.52 -26.71 -22.28
C GLU A 700 16.16 -27.52 -23.52
N SER A 701 15.06 -27.14 -24.18
CA SER A 701 14.60 -27.78 -25.41
C SER A 701 15.58 -27.60 -26.59
N PHE A 702 16.22 -26.45 -26.72
CA PHE A 702 17.11 -26.15 -27.84
C PHE A 702 18.44 -26.88 -27.72
N TYR A 703 19.07 -26.79 -26.55
CA TYR A 703 20.38 -27.40 -26.31
C TYR A 703 20.30 -28.87 -25.88
N ASN A 704 19.10 -29.41 -25.65
CA ASN A 704 18.87 -30.72 -25.04
C ASN A 704 19.61 -30.86 -23.69
N LYS A 705 19.70 -29.76 -22.95
CA LYS A 705 20.41 -29.66 -21.68
C LYS A 705 19.86 -28.46 -20.90
N PRO A 706 19.51 -28.62 -19.61
CA PRO A 706 19.08 -27.49 -18.80
C PRO A 706 20.24 -26.49 -18.61
N HIS A 707 19.87 -25.23 -18.38
CA HIS A 707 20.83 -24.21 -17.95
C HIS A 707 21.43 -24.59 -16.59
N SER A 708 22.71 -24.26 -16.37
CA SER A 708 23.41 -24.53 -15.10
C SER A 708 23.09 -23.48 -14.04
N LYS A 709 23.07 -22.20 -14.45
CA LYS A 709 22.79 -21.03 -13.61
C LYS A 709 21.98 -20.00 -14.39
N ALA A 710 21.14 -19.27 -13.67
CA ALA A 710 20.30 -18.22 -14.22
C ALA A 710 20.70 -16.84 -13.66
N TYR A 711 20.81 -15.86 -14.54
CA TYR A 711 21.22 -14.51 -14.21
C TYR A 711 20.19 -13.48 -14.65
N TYR A 712 20.17 -12.35 -13.97
CA TYR A 712 19.42 -11.17 -14.36
C TYR A 712 20.35 -9.95 -14.47
N MET A 713 20.08 -9.09 -15.45
CA MET A 713 20.76 -7.81 -15.60
C MET A 713 19.77 -6.73 -16.03
N GLY A 714 19.76 -5.60 -15.30
CA GLY A 714 18.93 -4.45 -15.67
C GLY A 714 19.26 -3.19 -14.88
N CYS A 715 18.96 -2.03 -15.47
CA CYS A 715 19.15 -0.74 -14.83
C CYS A 715 17.88 0.11 -14.89
N SER A 716 17.69 1.07 -13.97
CA SER A 716 16.49 1.91 -13.91
C SER A 716 15.23 1.12 -13.52
N LEU A 717 14.20 1.09 -14.37
CA LEU A 717 13.07 0.18 -14.23
C LEU A 717 13.55 -1.29 -14.17
N GLY A 718 14.56 -1.65 -14.97
CA GLY A 718 15.24 -2.94 -14.91
C GLY A 718 15.87 -3.21 -13.56
N GLY A 719 16.40 -2.20 -12.88
CA GLY A 719 16.92 -2.35 -11.52
C GLY A 719 15.81 -2.71 -10.53
N ARG A 720 14.64 -2.06 -10.65
CA ARG A 720 13.44 -2.40 -9.85
C ARG A 720 12.96 -3.82 -10.14
N GLN A 721 12.84 -4.18 -11.41
CA GLN A 721 12.40 -5.51 -11.86
C GLN A 721 13.27 -6.64 -11.26
N GLY A 722 14.59 -6.47 -11.20
CA GLY A 722 15.49 -7.45 -10.58
C GLY A 722 15.30 -7.56 -9.06
N ILE A 723 15.07 -6.44 -8.36
CA ILE A 723 14.78 -6.45 -6.91
C ILE A 723 13.41 -7.09 -6.63
N ASP A 724 12.38 -6.79 -7.44
CA ASP A 724 11.07 -7.42 -7.32
C ASP A 724 11.16 -8.93 -7.56
N ALA A 725 11.93 -9.37 -8.57
CA ALA A 725 12.17 -10.78 -8.81
C ALA A 725 12.86 -11.46 -7.62
N ALA A 726 13.87 -10.85 -7.00
CA ALA A 726 14.51 -11.40 -5.82
C ALA A 726 13.53 -11.60 -4.64
N ALA A 727 12.60 -10.66 -4.45
CA ALA A 727 11.63 -10.70 -3.37
C ALA A 727 10.47 -11.67 -3.67
N ARG A 728 9.91 -11.61 -4.87
CA ARG A 728 8.67 -12.29 -5.27
C ARG A 728 8.91 -13.67 -5.87
N PHE A 729 9.99 -13.83 -6.63
CA PHE A 729 10.33 -15.06 -7.36
C PHE A 729 11.80 -15.45 -7.10
N PRO A 730 12.17 -15.75 -5.84
CA PRO A 730 13.56 -15.97 -5.46
C PRO A 730 14.24 -17.09 -6.28
N ASP A 731 13.49 -18.05 -6.83
CA ASP A 731 13.99 -19.17 -7.63
C ASP A 731 14.32 -18.85 -9.09
N ASP A 732 14.05 -17.62 -9.53
CA ASP A 732 14.23 -17.25 -10.94
C ASP A 732 15.68 -17.05 -11.32
N PHE A 733 16.48 -16.57 -10.38
CA PHE A 733 17.87 -16.20 -10.62
C PHE A 733 18.78 -16.64 -9.49
N ASP A 734 19.98 -17.05 -9.84
CA ASP A 734 21.07 -17.32 -8.92
C ASP A 734 21.95 -16.07 -8.75
N GLY A 735 22.03 -15.22 -9.78
CA GLY A 735 22.74 -13.93 -9.75
C GLY A 735 21.90 -12.79 -10.32
N ILE A 736 21.87 -11.64 -9.64
CA ILE A 736 21.13 -10.44 -10.05
C ILE A 736 22.08 -9.23 -10.09
N LEU A 737 22.24 -8.60 -11.25
CA LEU A 737 22.96 -7.33 -11.42
C LEU A 737 21.97 -6.20 -11.68
N VAL A 738 21.82 -5.29 -10.72
CA VAL A 738 20.84 -4.19 -10.78
C VAL A 738 21.49 -2.82 -10.62
N GLY A 739 21.18 -1.91 -11.53
CA GLY A 739 21.67 -0.54 -11.54
C GLY A 739 20.56 0.48 -11.30
N ALA A 740 20.88 1.55 -10.57
CA ALA A 740 19.99 2.71 -10.35
C ALA A 740 18.51 2.32 -10.21
N PRO A 741 18.15 1.43 -9.27
CA PRO A 741 16.84 0.80 -9.26
C PRO A 741 15.71 1.79 -8.97
N ALA A 742 14.64 1.72 -9.76
CA ALA A 742 13.39 2.46 -9.55
C ALA A 742 12.50 1.87 -8.44
N VAL A 743 13.10 1.50 -7.30
CA VAL A 743 12.41 1.02 -6.09
C VAL A 743 11.75 2.17 -5.32
N ASP A 744 10.73 1.87 -4.52
CA ASP A 744 9.77 2.87 -3.98
C ASP A 744 9.06 3.62 -5.12
N PHE A 745 8.65 2.87 -6.17
CA PHE A 745 8.29 3.39 -7.48
C PHE A 745 7.21 4.49 -7.44
N ASN A 746 6.20 4.33 -6.59
CA ASN A 746 5.10 5.31 -6.46
C ASN A 746 5.61 6.65 -5.91
N ASN A 747 6.43 6.60 -4.87
CA ASN A 747 7.02 7.78 -4.25
C ASN A 747 8.09 8.42 -5.16
N MET A 748 8.90 7.62 -5.85
CA MET A 748 9.85 8.10 -6.86
C MET A 748 9.13 8.85 -7.99
N THR A 749 8.02 8.30 -8.48
CA THR A 749 7.23 8.91 -9.55
C THR A 749 6.59 10.23 -9.09
N SER A 750 6.15 10.28 -7.84
CA SER A 750 5.61 11.49 -7.19
C SER A 750 6.69 12.56 -7.01
N TRP A 751 7.88 12.18 -6.57
CA TRP A 751 9.05 13.06 -6.49
C TRP A 751 9.40 13.65 -7.85
N ARG A 752 9.40 12.84 -8.92
CA ARG A 752 9.59 13.34 -10.29
C ARG A 752 8.50 14.32 -10.72
N ALA A 753 7.23 14.08 -10.35
CA ALA A 753 6.13 15.00 -10.64
C ALA A 753 6.28 16.34 -9.93
N SER A 754 6.82 16.36 -8.70
CA SER A 754 6.95 17.58 -7.91
C SER A 754 7.89 18.64 -8.51
N PHE A 755 8.83 18.26 -9.38
CA PHE A 755 9.80 19.21 -9.95
C PHE A 755 9.12 20.29 -10.80
N PHE A 756 8.10 19.95 -11.59
CA PHE A 756 7.49 20.92 -12.50
C PHE A 756 6.76 22.08 -11.76
N PRO A 757 5.94 21.82 -10.72
CA PRO A 757 5.42 22.88 -9.86
C PRO A 757 6.50 23.69 -9.13
N ILE A 758 7.67 23.10 -8.83
CA ILE A 758 8.80 23.79 -8.18
C ILE A 758 9.50 24.74 -9.16
N THR A 759 9.89 24.25 -10.34
CA THR A 759 10.66 25.04 -11.31
C THR A 759 9.80 26.06 -12.05
N GLY A 760 8.50 25.79 -12.19
CA GLY A 760 7.63 26.52 -13.10
C GLY A 760 8.02 26.32 -14.58
N ARG A 761 7.36 27.06 -15.47
CA ARG A 761 7.64 27.03 -16.92
C ARG A 761 8.77 28.02 -17.26
N PRO A 762 9.45 27.86 -18.41
CA PRO A 762 10.36 28.88 -18.92
C PRO A 762 9.71 30.27 -18.93
N GLY A 763 10.38 31.24 -18.31
CA GLY A 763 9.89 32.62 -18.15
C GLY A 763 9.25 32.92 -16.80
N SER A 764 8.95 31.91 -15.97
CA SER A 764 8.53 32.15 -14.58
C SER A 764 9.68 32.73 -13.73
N PRO A 765 9.43 33.63 -12.76
CA PRO A 765 10.50 34.26 -11.96
C PRO A 765 11.41 33.29 -11.19
N GLN A 766 10.88 32.12 -10.84
CA GLN A 766 11.57 31.05 -10.13
C GLN A 766 12.34 30.09 -11.05
N PHE A 767 12.10 30.11 -12.38
CA PHE A 767 12.73 29.21 -13.33
C PHE A 767 14.23 29.50 -13.49
N LEU A 768 15.04 28.44 -13.59
CA LEU A 768 16.47 28.52 -13.89
C LEU A 768 16.73 28.00 -15.31
N THR A 769 17.44 28.80 -16.10
CA THR A 769 17.97 28.37 -17.40
C THR A 769 19.10 27.34 -17.21
N LYS A 770 19.42 26.59 -18.27
CA LYS A 770 20.56 25.65 -18.28
C LYS A 770 21.88 26.31 -17.89
N ALA A 771 22.11 27.55 -18.33
CA ALA A 771 23.31 28.31 -17.96
C ALA A 771 23.37 28.65 -16.46
N GLN A 772 22.22 28.89 -15.84
CA GLN A 772 22.13 29.11 -14.40
C GLN A 772 22.27 27.80 -13.61
N TRP A 773 21.74 26.68 -14.10
CA TRP A 773 22.04 25.36 -13.53
C TRP A 773 23.53 25.01 -13.65
N ALA A 774 24.21 25.40 -14.74
CA ALA A 774 25.66 25.27 -14.84
C ALA A 774 26.42 26.17 -13.85
N LEU A 775 25.87 27.34 -13.49
CA LEU A 775 26.40 28.15 -12.38
C LEU A 775 26.21 27.45 -11.03
N VAL A 776 25.04 26.85 -10.78
CA VAL A 776 24.78 26.04 -9.58
C VAL A 776 25.76 24.88 -9.50
N HIS A 777 25.94 24.12 -10.57
CA HIS A 777 26.84 22.97 -10.63
C HIS A 777 28.29 23.33 -10.28
N ARG A 778 28.81 24.45 -10.84
CA ARG A 778 30.16 24.92 -10.50
C ARG A 778 30.29 25.26 -9.01
N GLU A 779 29.27 25.86 -8.42
CA GLU A 779 29.29 26.19 -6.99
C GLU A 779 29.12 24.93 -6.12
N VAL A 780 28.35 23.94 -6.57
CA VAL A 780 28.27 22.60 -5.94
C VAL A 780 29.65 21.95 -5.91
N LEU A 781 30.35 21.85 -7.04
CA LEU A 781 31.71 21.30 -7.08
C LEU A 781 32.68 22.11 -6.21
N ARG A 782 32.64 23.45 -6.27
CA ARG A 782 33.47 24.32 -5.42
C ARG A 782 33.27 24.06 -3.92
N GLN A 783 32.09 23.61 -3.50
CA GLN A 783 31.79 23.30 -2.10
C GLN A 783 32.03 21.84 -1.73
N CYS A 784 32.00 20.91 -2.69
CA CYS A 784 31.86 19.48 -2.41
C CYS A 784 32.80 18.53 -3.16
N ASP A 785 33.51 18.96 -4.21
CA ASP A 785 34.43 18.10 -4.99
C ASP A 785 35.53 17.52 -4.08
N GLY A 786 36.21 18.39 -3.32
CA GLY A 786 37.31 18.00 -2.41
C GLY A 786 36.94 17.14 -1.18
N ILE A 787 35.70 16.66 -1.03
CA ILE A 787 35.26 15.84 0.12
C ILE A 787 36.05 14.53 0.23
N ASP A 788 36.45 13.95 -0.89
CA ASP A 788 37.21 12.70 -0.94
C ASP A 788 38.73 12.90 -0.93
N GLY A 789 39.18 14.16 -0.84
CA GLY A 789 40.58 14.55 -0.78
C GLY A 789 41.20 15.02 -2.10
N VAL A 790 40.43 15.07 -3.20
CA VAL A 790 40.90 15.61 -4.49
C VAL A 790 39.81 16.44 -5.18
N GLU A 791 40.20 17.46 -5.94
CA GLU A 791 39.29 18.18 -6.84
C GLU A 791 39.45 17.62 -8.26
N ASP A 792 38.55 16.73 -8.66
CA ASP A 792 38.63 16.04 -9.97
C ASP A 792 37.35 16.17 -10.81
N GLY A 793 36.42 17.03 -10.37
CA GLY A 793 35.14 17.27 -11.01
C GLY A 793 34.08 16.23 -10.66
N THR A 794 34.31 15.39 -9.66
CA THR A 794 33.36 14.35 -9.22
C THR A 794 33.16 14.38 -7.72
N ILE A 795 31.94 14.16 -7.26
CA ILE A 795 31.64 14.04 -5.83
C ILE A 795 31.55 12.55 -5.50
N SER A 796 32.52 12.01 -4.77
CA SER A 796 32.52 10.56 -4.47
C SER A 796 31.43 10.11 -3.51
N ASP A 797 31.04 10.95 -2.56
CA ASP A 797 29.88 10.70 -1.68
C ASP A 797 29.04 11.98 -1.50
N PRO A 798 28.01 12.18 -2.33
CA PRO A 798 27.14 13.34 -2.24
C PRO A 798 26.37 13.47 -0.92
N THR A 799 26.28 12.41 -0.09
CA THR A 799 25.62 12.51 1.23
C THR A 799 26.37 13.41 2.20
N LEU A 800 27.67 13.66 1.93
CA LEU A 800 28.51 14.57 2.71
C LEU A 800 28.48 16.01 2.17
N CYS A 801 27.86 16.24 1.00
CA CYS A 801 27.81 17.56 0.38
C CYS A 801 26.75 18.45 1.04
N GLN A 802 27.19 19.35 1.91
CA GLN A 802 26.35 20.34 2.58
C GLN A 802 26.26 21.64 1.76
N PHE A 803 25.67 21.56 0.57
CA PHE A 803 25.63 22.67 -0.38
C PHE A 803 24.78 23.86 0.12
N GLN A 804 25.35 25.07 0.04
CA GLN A 804 24.71 26.33 0.41
C GLN A 804 24.35 27.18 -0.82
N ALA A 805 23.10 27.05 -1.29
CA ALA A 805 22.59 27.78 -2.46
C ALA A 805 22.60 29.31 -2.31
N ASP A 806 22.54 29.85 -1.08
CA ASP A 806 22.54 31.31 -0.83
C ASP A 806 23.79 32.02 -1.29
N ARG A 807 24.91 31.29 -1.43
CA ARG A 807 26.16 31.83 -1.96
C ARG A 807 26.03 32.35 -3.38
N LEU A 808 25.01 31.88 -4.12
CA LEU A 808 24.70 32.32 -5.47
C LEU A 808 23.74 33.50 -5.52
N ARG A 809 23.19 33.97 -4.41
CA ARG A 809 22.19 35.04 -4.41
C ARG A 809 22.79 36.36 -4.93
N CYS A 810 22.07 37.04 -5.83
CA CYS A 810 22.47 38.37 -6.29
C CYS A 810 22.50 39.38 -5.13
N VAL A 811 23.50 40.25 -5.15
CA VAL A 811 23.68 41.35 -4.18
C VAL A 811 23.60 42.69 -4.91
N ALA A 812 23.32 43.78 -4.18
CA ALA A 812 23.17 45.11 -4.77
C ALA A 812 24.38 45.48 -5.66
N GLY A 813 24.13 45.77 -6.94
CA GLY A 813 25.16 46.10 -7.93
C GLY A 813 25.73 44.90 -8.73
N ARG A 814 25.39 43.66 -8.39
CA ARG A 814 25.74 42.46 -9.18
C ARG A 814 24.48 41.69 -9.58
N VAL A 815 24.12 41.78 -10.85
CA VAL A 815 22.98 41.05 -11.45
C VAL A 815 23.43 39.92 -12.39
N ASP A 816 24.70 39.92 -12.80
CA ASP A 816 25.28 38.89 -13.67
C ASP A 816 26.00 37.80 -12.87
N GLY A 817 25.83 36.54 -13.30
CA GLY A 817 26.47 35.38 -12.68
C GLY A 817 26.04 35.12 -11.24
N CYS A 818 24.76 35.35 -10.93
CA CYS A 818 24.10 35.08 -9.65
C CYS A 818 22.62 34.67 -9.90
N LEU A 819 21.90 34.30 -8.83
CA LEU A 819 20.52 33.86 -8.83
C LEU A 819 19.62 34.83 -8.04
N SER A 820 18.38 35.00 -8.51
CA SER A 820 17.35 35.72 -7.76
C SER A 820 16.96 34.96 -6.49
N THR A 821 16.29 35.63 -5.53
CA THR A 821 15.78 34.96 -4.32
C THR A 821 14.85 33.79 -4.65
N ALA A 822 13.98 33.94 -5.66
CA ALA A 822 13.06 32.89 -6.09
C ALA A 822 13.79 31.70 -6.74
N GLN A 823 14.87 31.96 -7.49
CA GLN A 823 15.71 30.93 -8.08
C GLN A 823 16.53 30.19 -7.01
N VAL A 824 17.09 30.90 -6.02
CA VAL A 824 17.76 30.25 -4.87
C VAL A 824 16.81 29.32 -4.13
N GLU A 825 15.57 29.75 -3.91
CA GLU A 825 14.55 28.91 -3.27
C GLU A 825 14.19 27.68 -4.12
N THR A 826 14.12 27.84 -5.45
CA THR A 826 13.94 26.71 -6.38
C THR A 826 15.08 25.70 -6.25
N VAL A 827 16.33 26.16 -6.20
CA VAL A 827 17.49 25.28 -5.99
C VAL A 827 17.39 24.52 -4.66
N ARG A 828 17.01 25.20 -3.57
CA ARG A 828 16.81 24.54 -2.27
C ARG A 828 15.73 23.47 -2.30
N ARG A 829 14.60 23.74 -2.95
CA ARG A 829 13.48 22.78 -3.06
C ARG A 829 13.82 21.60 -3.96
N VAL A 830 14.51 21.85 -5.07
CA VAL A 830 14.99 20.82 -6.02
C VAL A 830 16.01 19.87 -5.36
N LEU A 831 16.94 20.43 -4.59
CA LEU A 831 17.94 19.67 -3.82
C LEU A 831 17.46 19.33 -2.40
N GLY A 832 16.16 19.49 -2.12
CA GLY A 832 15.51 19.13 -0.87
C GLY A 832 14.69 17.84 -1.02
N PRO A 833 14.37 17.14 0.09
CA PRO A 833 13.53 15.97 0.04
C PRO A 833 12.08 16.34 -0.31
N LEU A 834 11.35 15.40 -0.93
CA LEU A 834 9.90 15.47 -0.95
C LEU A 834 9.39 14.96 0.40
N VAL A 835 8.78 15.85 1.16
CA VAL A 835 8.15 15.54 2.44
C VAL A 835 6.66 15.78 2.35
N ASP A 836 5.90 15.12 3.22
CA ASP A 836 4.50 15.45 3.41
C ASP A 836 4.30 16.69 4.28
N GLU A 837 3.03 16.99 4.57
CA GLU A 837 2.59 18.12 5.38
C GLU A 837 3.13 18.08 6.82
N ASP A 838 3.52 16.89 7.32
CA ASP A 838 4.10 16.66 8.65
C ASP A 838 5.63 16.70 8.65
N GLY A 839 6.24 16.95 7.49
CA GLY A 839 7.68 16.89 7.31
C GLY A 839 8.23 15.46 7.27
N GLN A 840 7.38 14.43 7.17
CA GLN A 840 7.85 13.04 7.00
C GLN A 840 8.29 12.80 5.57
N LEU A 841 9.36 12.02 5.42
CA LEU A 841 9.97 11.74 4.13
C LEU A 841 9.03 10.89 3.25
N ILE A 842 8.62 11.46 2.10
CA ILE A 842 8.02 10.70 1.00
C ILE A 842 9.14 10.12 0.14
N PHE A 843 10.09 10.95 -0.31
CA PHE A 843 11.20 10.52 -1.15
C PHE A 843 12.44 11.41 -0.94
N PRO A 844 13.67 10.85 -0.95
CA PRO A 844 14.89 11.61 -0.71
C PRO A 844 15.15 12.71 -1.74
N ALA A 845 15.97 13.68 -1.33
CA ALA A 845 16.42 14.78 -2.19
C ALA A 845 17.17 14.29 -3.44
N MET A 846 17.21 15.10 -4.49
CA MET A 846 18.21 14.89 -5.54
C MET A 846 19.61 15.08 -4.93
N GLN A 847 20.54 14.17 -5.22
CA GLN A 847 21.93 14.36 -4.84
C GLN A 847 22.59 15.53 -5.63
N PRO A 848 23.36 16.40 -4.96
CA PRO A 848 24.17 17.41 -5.64
C PRO A 848 25.19 16.80 -6.61
N GLY A 849 25.42 17.47 -7.73
CA GLY A 849 26.36 17.06 -8.78
C GLY A 849 25.69 16.56 -10.07
N SER A 850 24.37 16.41 -10.08
CA SER A 850 23.58 15.94 -11.25
C SER A 850 23.01 17.07 -12.11
N GLU A 851 23.26 18.33 -11.76
CA GLU A 851 22.47 19.49 -12.21
C GLU A 851 22.50 19.69 -13.73
N ILE A 852 23.64 19.42 -14.37
CA ILE A 852 23.82 19.64 -15.82
C ILE A 852 22.86 18.77 -16.62
N ALA A 853 22.85 17.46 -16.37
CA ALA A 853 21.98 16.54 -17.09
C ALA A 853 20.52 16.65 -16.61
N ALA A 854 20.29 16.95 -15.34
CA ALA A 854 18.94 17.15 -14.81
C ALA A 854 18.25 18.40 -15.40
N ALA A 855 19.02 19.43 -15.78
CA ALA A 855 18.53 20.62 -16.49
C ALA A 855 18.00 20.34 -17.91
N GLU A 856 18.39 19.21 -18.51
CA GLU A 856 17.83 18.73 -19.78
C GLU A 856 16.49 17.99 -19.61
N GLY A 857 16.20 17.52 -18.39
CA GLY A 857 15.04 16.69 -18.08
C GLY A 857 14.18 17.28 -16.96
N LEU A 858 14.35 16.76 -15.73
CA LEU A 858 13.49 17.08 -14.58
C LEU A 858 13.44 18.58 -14.26
N TYR A 859 14.48 19.36 -14.56
CA TYR A 859 14.51 20.80 -14.26
C TYR A 859 14.21 21.69 -15.47
N SER A 860 13.83 21.09 -16.61
CA SER A 860 13.62 21.79 -17.88
C SER A 860 12.45 22.77 -17.88
N GLY A 861 11.63 22.78 -16.82
CA GLY A 861 10.40 23.56 -16.74
C GLY A 861 9.30 23.01 -17.66
N THR A 862 9.34 21.70 -17.94
CA THR A 862 8.28 20.97 -18.62
C THR A 862 7.86 19.75 -17.78
N PRO A 863 6.58 19.34 -17.79
CA PRO A 863 6.16 18.13 -17.09
C PRO A 863 6.94 16.91 -17.55
N TRP A 864 7.49 16.15 -16.61
CA TRP A 864 8.22 14.94 -16.94
C TRP A 864 7.26 13.87 -17.47
N LEU A 865 7.55 13.32 -18.66
CA LEU A 865 6.65 12.41 -19.38
C LEU A 865 6.24 11.21 -18.50
N TYR A 866 7.20 10.56 -17.86
CA TYR A 866 6.94 9.30 -17.15
C TYR A 866 6.00 9.47 -15.97
N SER A 867 6.19 10.51 -15.17
CA SER A 867 5.29 10.79 -14.05
C SER A 867 3.95 11.30 -14.54
N THR A 868 3.93 12.15 -15.57
CA THR A 868 2.68 12.66 -16.15
C THR A 868 1.79 11.53 -16.66
N GLU A 869 2.35 10.60 -17.42
CA GLU A 869 1.57 9.48 -17.98
C GLU A 869 1.19 8.45 -16.91
N TRP A 870 2.03 8.21 -15.90
CA TRP A 870 1.65 7.38 -14.76
C TRP A 870 0.43 7.94 -14.03
N PHE A 871 0.45 9.24 -13.70
CA PHE A 871 -0.70 9.88 -13.05
C PHE A 871 -1.95 9.91 -13.94
N LYS A 872 -1.79 10.12 -15.25
CA LYS A 872 -2.92 10.15 -16.19
C LYS A 872 -3.53 8.77 -16.47
N TYR A 873 -2.71 7.77 -16.76
CA TYR A 873 -3.19 6.50 -17.29
C TYR A 873 -3.34 5.42 -16.22
N VAL A 874 -2.67 5.57 -15.07
CA VAL A 874 -2.66 4.54 -14.03
C VAL A 874 -3.30 5.03 -12.72
N ILE A 875 -3.02 6.27 -12.29
CA ILE A 875 -3.57 6.78 -11.01
C ILE A 875 -4.94 7.45 -11.17
N TYR A 876 -5.13 8.27 -12.19
CA TYR A 876 -6.35 9.05 -12.38
C TYR A 876 -6.95 8.81 -13.76
N ASN A 877 -6.91 9.82 -14.63
CA ASN A 877 -7.44 9.79 -15.98
C ASN A 877 -6.69 10.83 -16.86
N PRO A 878 -6.89 10.83 -18.19
CA PRO A 878 -6.15 11.70 -19.12
C PRO A 878 -6.32 13.21 -18.89
N THR A 879 -7.29 13.65 -18.09
CA THR A 879 -7.55 15.07 -17.78
C THR A 879 -6.71 15.62 -16.63
N TRP A 880 -5.98 14.77 -15.90
CA TRP A 880 -5.11 15.20 -14.80
C TRP A 880 -4.01 16.17 -15.29
N ASP A 881 -3.82 17.29 -14.57
CA ASP A 881 -2.84 18.33 -14.89
C ASP A 881 -1.58 18.18 -14.03
N PRO A 882 -0.39 17.95 -14.63
CA PRO A 882 0.86 17.91 -13.88
C PRO A 882 1.22 19.22 -13.16
N ALA A 883 0.68 20.36 -13.60
CA ALA A 883 0.89 21.64 -12.91
C ALA A 883 0.20 21.68 -11.53
N SER A 884 -0.84 20.87 -11.32
CA SER A 884 -1.61 20.82 -10.07
C SER A 884 -1.14 19.72 -9.11
N PHE A 885 0.01 19.09 -9.36
CA PHE A 885 0.53 18.05 -8.48
C PHE A 885 0.73 18.58 -7.04
N THR A 886 0.26 17.81 -6.07
CA THR A 886 0.42 18.04 -4.63
C THR A 886 0.88 16.76 -3.91
N VAL A 887 1.24 16.87 -2.63
CA VAL A 887 1.55 15.70 -1.79
C VAL A 887 0.36 14.75 -1.64
N HIS A 888 -0.89 15.21 -1.83
CA HIS A 888 -2.07 14.34 -1.87
C HIS A 888 -1.98 13.32 -3.01
N ASP A 889 -1.51 13.73 -4.19
CA ASP A 889 -1.35 12.83 -5.33
C ASP A 889 -0.32 11.73 -5.03
N ALA A 890 0.74 12.06 -4.28
CA ALA A 890 1.72 11.08 -3.83
C ALA A 890 1.09 10.01 -2.93
N TYR A 891 0.22 10.44 -2.00
CA TYR A 891 -0.52 9.51 -1.15
C TYR A 891 -1.47 8.61 -1.94
N VAL A 892 -2.21 9.17 -2.90
CA VAL A 892 -3.11 8.37 -3.76
C VAL A 892 -2.32 7.35 -4.55
N ALA A 893 -1.18 7.73 -5.14
CA ALA A 893 -0.33 6.82 -5.90
C ALA A 893 0.24 5.68 -5.03
N ASP A 894 0.74 6.00 -3.82
CA ASP A 894 1.33 5.00 -2.93
C ASP A 894 0.28 4.11 -2.24
N ALA A 895 -0.91 4.63 -1.97
CA ALA A 895 -2.03 3.86 -1.42
C ALA A 895 -2.62 2.89 -2.44
N ARG A 896 -2.83 3.33 -3.70
CA ARG A 896 -3.35 2.45 -4.76
C ARG A 896 -2.39 1.34 -5.15
N ASN A 897 -1.08 1.64 -5.15
CA ASN A 897 0.00 0.75 -5.55
C ASN A 897 -0.33 -0.22 -6.72
N PRO A 898 -0.71 0.29 -7.91
CA PRO A 898 -1.25 -0.54 -8.98
C PRO A 898 -0.26 -1.62 -9.44
N GLY A 899 -0.74 -2.86 -9.60
CA GLY A 899 0.11 -4.01 -9.94
C GLY A 899 1.14 -4.39 -8.87
N ALA A 900 1.02 -3.85 -7.65
CA ALA A 900 2.02 -3.97 -6.58
C ALA A 900 3.42 -3.46 -6.97
N ILE A 901 3.48 -2.42 -7.81
CA ILE A 901 4.73 -1.94 -8.43
C ILE A 901 5.69 -1.23 -7.48
N ARG A 902 5.26 -0.84 -6.26
CA ARG A 902 6.07 -0.09 -5.29
C ARG A 902 7.49 -0.65 -5.13
N THR A 903 7.62 -1.98 -5.09
CA THR A 903 8.88 -2.71 -4.92
C THR A 903 9.77 -2.09 -3.83
N TRP A 904 9.36 -2.28 -2.57
CA TRP A 904 10.11 -1.84 -1.40
C TRP A 904 10.12 -2.94 -0.32
N PRO A 905 10.73 -4.11 -0.61
CA PRO A 905 10.71 -5.26 0.29
C PRO A 905 11.54 -5.00 1.56
N SER A 906 11.03 -5.49 2.68
CA SER A 906 11.72 -5.54 3.97
C SER A 906 12.46 -6.86 4.21
N ASP A 907 12.29 -7.86 3.34
CA ASP A 907 12.93 -9.16 3.45
C ASP A 907 13.34 -9.73 2.08
N LEU A 908 14.59 -10.22 1.98
CA LEU A 908 15.11 -11.04 0.88
C LEU A 908 15.64 -12.40 1.36
N SER A 909 15.20 -12.88 2.53
CA SER A 909 15.73 -14.09 3.16
C SER A 909 15.54 -15.34 2.32
N ALA A 910 14.45 -15.44 1.54
CA ALA A 910 14.25 -16.58 0.64
C ALA A 910 15.33 -16.65 -0.46
N PHE A 911 15.61 -15.53 -1.12
CA PHE A 911 16.68 -15.40 -2.11
C PHE A 911 18.06 -15.67 -1.51
N ARG A 912 18.33 -15.15 -0.31
CA ARG A 912 19.58 -15.41 0.43
C ARG A 912 19.74 -16.89 0.80
N ARG A 913 18.70 -17.54 1.37
CA ARG A 913 18.77 -18.92 1.88
C ARG A 913 19.07 -19.94 0.77
N ARG A 914 18.59 -19.70 -0.45
CA ARG A 914 18.90 -20.54 -1.62
C ARG A 914 20.27 -20.26 -2.25
N GLY A 915 21.02 -19.28 -1.72
CA GLY A 915 22.36 -18.93 -2.19
C GLY A 915 22.41 -17.84 -3.27
N GLY A 916 21.31 -17.15 -3.54
CA GLY A 916 21.25 -16.08 -4.54
C GLY A 916 22.20 -14.92 -4.22
N LYS A 917 22.83 -14.35 -5.26
CA LYS A 917 23.76 -13.22 -5.16
C LYS A 917 23.25 -11.99 -5.90
N LEU A 918 23.39 -10.82 -5.32
CA LEU A 918 22.92 -9.55 -5.88
C LEU A 918 24.04 -8.50 -5.85
N ILE A 919 24.36 -7.94 -7.00
CA ILE A 919 25.19 -6.74 -7.13
C ILE A 919 24.27 -5.56 -7.45
N LEU A 920 24.25 -4.59 -6.55
CA LEU A 920 23.56 -3.31 -6.72
C LEU A 920 24.60 -2.23 -7.06
N TYR A 921 24.32 -1.36 -8.02
CA TYR A 921 25.14 -0.16 -8.25
C TYR A 921 24.28 1.09 -8.48
N HIS A 922 24.81 2.27 -8.16
CA HIS A 922 24.15 3.54 -8.47
C HIS A 922 25.17 4.65 -8.74
N GLY A 923 25.00 5.33 -9.88
CA GLY A 923 25.77 6.53 -10.23
C GLY A 923 25.52 7.67 -9.25
N GLN A 924 26.58 8.33 -8.80
CA GLN A 924 26.47 9.42 -7.83
C GLN A 924 26.14 10.78 -8.49
N GLN A 925 25.98 10.82 -9.81
CA GLN A 925 25.50 11.98 -10.57
C GLN A 925 24.24 11.63 -11.39
N ASP A 926 23.47 10.63 -10.96
CA ASP A 926 22.24 10.19 -11.63
C ASP A 926 21.17 11.29 -11.67
N GLU A 927 20.83 11.76 -12.87
CA GLU A 927 19.92 12.87 -13.08
C GLU A 927 18.44 12.48 -13.11
N LYS A 928 18.10 11.19 -13.00
CA LYS A 928 16.73 10.69 -13.15
C LYS A 928 16.21 9.97 -11.90
N ILE A 929 17.06 9.29 -11.15
CA ILE A 929 16.75 8.61 -9.90
C ILE A 929 17.83 9.01 -8.91
N THR A 930 17.44 9.57 -7.77
CA THR A 930 18.44 9.98 -6.78
C THR A 930 19.21 8.79 -6.22
N SER A 931 20.54 8.91 -6.15
CA SER A 931 21.43 7.88 -5.61
C SER A 931 21.18 7.63 -4.12
N PHE A 932 20.65 8.63 -3.42
CA PHE A 932 20.26 8.54 -2.02
C PHE A 932 19.21 7.46 -1.78
N ASN A 933 18.35 7.16 -2.76
CA ASN A 933 17.31 6.15 -2.57
C ASN A 933 17.87 4.72 -2.54
N SER A 934 18.96 4.42 -3.25
CA SER A 934 19.58 3.09 -3.19
C SER A 934 20.31 2.85 -1.86
N GLN A 935 20.93 3.89 -1.30
CA GLN A 935 21.45 3.81 0.05
C GLN A 935 20.33 3.59 1.07
N ARG A 936 19.26 4.40 0.99
CA ARG A 936 18.05 4.25 1.84
C ARG A 936 17.45 2.85 1.73
N PHE A 937 17.38 2.29 0.52
CA PHE A 937 16.89 0.93 0.28
C PHE A 937 17.78 -0.13 0.93
N TYR A 938 19.11 -0.04 0.74
CA TYR A 938 20.06 -0.97 1.35
C TYR A 938 19.94 -0.94 2.88
N ASP A 939 19.93 0.25 3.48
CA ASP A 939 19.84 0.43 4.92
C ASP A 939 18.49 -0.07 5.45
N HIS A 940 17.38 0.22 4.75
CA HIS A 940 16.04 -0.29 5.07
C HIS A 940 16.02 -1.82 5.14
N LEU A 941 16.57 -2.49 4.12
CA LEU A 941 16.61 -3.94 4.06
C LEU A 941 17.53 -4.53 5.14
N SER A 942 18.70 -3.94 5.34
CA SER A 942 19.67 -4.35 6.37
C SER A 942 19.04 -4.32 7.77
N VAL A 943 18.35 -3.22 8.11
CA VAL A 943 17.66 -3.04 9.39
C VAL A 943 16.50 -4.03 9.53
N ALA A 944 15.63 -4.13 8.52
CA ALA A 944 14.46 -4.99 8.57
C ALA A 944 14.81 -6.48 8.68
N MET A 945 15.89 -6.93 8.03
CA MET A 945 16.38 -8.31 8.13
C MET A 945 17.23 -8.56 9.40
N GLY A 946 17.55 -7.53 10.18
CA GLY A 946 18.46 -7.64 11.33
C GLY A 946 19.89 -8.06 10.95
N LEU A 947 20.36 -7.68 9.76
CA LEU A 947 21.68 -8.03 9.24
C LEU A 947 22.63 -6.84 9.30
N SER A 948 23.88 -7.08 9.72
CA SER A 948 24.96 -6.11 9.56
C SER A 948 25.41 -6.02 8.10
N SER A 949 26.14 -4.96 7.74
CA SER A 949 26.75 -4.85 6.40
C SER A 949 27.60 -6.08 6.05
N ALA A 950 28.40 -6.59 7.00
CA ALA A 950 29.19 -7.81 6.82
C ALA A 950 28.33 -9.05 6.53
N ALA A 951 27.13 -9.15 7.13
CA ALA A 951 26.20 -10.25 6.86
C ALA A 951 25.46 -10.07 5.52
N MET A 952 25.15 -8.82 5.14
CA MET A 952 24.62 -8.49 3.82
C MET A 952 25.60 -8.88 2.71
N ASP A 953 26.90 -8.67 2.89
CA ASP A 953 27.97 -8.97 1.91
C ASP A 953 28.03 -10.43 1.44
N GLY A 954 27.40 -11.34 2.19
CA GLY A 954 27.27 -12.75 1.81
C GLY A 954 26.33 -12.98 0.62
N PHE A 955 25.43 -12.04 0.34
CA PHE A 955 24.44 -12.18 -0.74
C PHE A 955 24.11 -10.87 -1.49
N LEU A 956 24.28 -9.70 -0.89
CA LEU A 956 24.00 -8.40 -1.51
C LEU A 956 25.18 -7.45 -1.31
N ARG A 957 25.74 -6.93 -2.41
CA ARG A 957 26.82 -5.93 -2.40
C ARG A 957 26.41 -4.70 -3.20
N PHE A 958 26.49 -3.53 -2.57
CA PHE A 958 26.13 -2.25 -3.19
C PHE A 958 27.38 -1.43 -3.52
N PHE A 959 27.48 -0.90 -4.74
CA PHE A 959 28.56 -0.04 -5.22
C PHE A 959 28.05 1.36 -5.58
N ARG A 960 28.63 2.38 -4.96
CA ARG A 960 28.44 3.78 -5.37
C ARG A 960 29.47 4.13 -6.43
N VAL A 961 29.04 4.75 -7.52
CA VAL A 961 29.90 5.06 -8.66
C VAL A 961 30.06 6.57 -8.82
N PRO A 962 31.15 7.18 -8.31
CA PRO A 962 31.44 8.61 -8.44
C PRO A 962 31.45 9.07 -9.90
N GLY A 963 30.78 10.19 -10.17
CA GLY A 963 30.75 10.81 -11.49
C GLY A 963 30.02 10.03 -12.58
N MET A 964 29.28 8.97 -12.24
CA MET A 964 28.42 8.25 -13.18
C MET A 964 27.01 8.85 -13.18
N GLY A 965 26.45 9.08 -14.38
CA GLY A 965 25.07 9.52 -14.58
C GLY A 965 24.04 8.38 -14.49
N HIS A 966 22.84 8.57 -15.02
CA HIS A 966 21.81 7.51 -15.02
C HIS A 966 22.21 6.29 -15.87
N CYS A 967 22.50 5.17 -15.21
CA CYS A 967 22.91 3.88 -15.79
C CYS A 967 24.23 3.85 -16.57
N SER A 968 24.70 4.97 -17.11
CA SER A 968 25.92 5.11 -17.91
C SER A 968 26.33 6.58 -18.01
N GLY A 969 27.48 6.84 -18.63
CA GLY A 969 27.98 8.19 -18.89
C GLY A 969 28.40 8.96 -17.63
N GLY A 970 28.75 10.23 -17.84
CA GLY A 970 29.22 11.15 -16.80
C GLY A 970 30.75 11.33 -16.78
N PRO A 971 31.26 12.29 -15.98
CA PRO A 971 32.68 12.62 -15.90
C PRO A 971 33.55 11.58 -15.17
N GLY A 972 32.93 10.63 -14.46
CA GLY A 972 33.63 9.63 -13.64
C GLY A 972 33.96 8.34 -14.38
N ALA A 973 34.59 7.40 -13.67
CA ALA A 973 35.01 6.12 -14.24
C ALA A 973 33.83 5.12 -14.34
N TRP A 974 32.87 5.41 -15.24
CA TRP A 974 31.55 4.77 -15.29
C TRP A 974 31.48 3.46 -16.08
N CYS A 975 32.49 3.12 -16.91
CA CYS A 975 32.49 1.90 -17.73
C CYS A 975 33.06 0.70 -16.96
N PHE A 976 32.23 -0.30 -16.62
CA PHE A 976 32.66 -1.52 -15.92
C PHE A 976 31.80 -2.75 -16.28
N GLY A 977 31.28 -2.82 -17.51
CA GLY A 977 30.56 -4.01 -18.00
C GLY A 977 29.22 -4.28 -17.32
N GLN A 978 28.56 -3.23 -16.82
CA GLN A 978 27.33 -3.32 -16.04
C GLN A 978 26.05 -3.54 -16.86
N MET A 979 26.11 -3.23 -18.16
CA MET A 979 25.06 -3.46 -19.14
C MET A 979 25.67 -3.48 -20.56
N GLY A 980 24.86 -3.75 -21.59
CA GLY A 980 25.29 -3.72 -22.97
C GLY A 980 25.58 -2.31 -23.51
N GLY A 981 25.87 -2.23 -24.81
CA GLY A 981 26.23 -0.96 -25.46
C GLY A 981 27.55 -0.39 -24.95
N ALA A 982 27.61 0.94 -24.78
CA ALA A 982 28.85 1.66 -24.43
C ALA A 982 29.46 1.20 -23.09
N SER A 983 28.64 0.75 -22.14
CA SER A 983 29.08 0.25 -20.82
C SER A 983 29.94 -1.01 -20.88
N ALA A 984 29.84 -1.79 -21.97
CA ALA A 984 30.59 -3.03 -22.18
C ALA A 984 31.75 -2.87 -23.20
N GLN A 985 31.79 -1.78 -23.95
CA GLN A 985 32.80 -1.60 -25.00
C GLN A 985 34.20 -1.39 -24.38
N GLY A 986 35.17 -2.16 -24.85
CA GLY A 986 36.55 -2.09 -24.35
C GLY A 986 36.73 -2.63 -22.92
N VAL A 987 35.72 -3.30 -22.35
CA VAL A 987 35.78 -3.90 -21.03
C VAL A 987 35.86 -5.43 -21.17
N PRO A 988 37.01 -6.07 -20.88
CA PRO A 988 37.13 -7.53 -20.91
C PRO A 988 36.12 -8.21 -20.00
N PHE A 989 35.62 -9.39 -20.37
CA PHE A 989 34.70 -10.17 -19.52
C PHE A 989 35.47 -10.94 -18.43
N GLU A 990 36.07 -10.19 -17.52
CA GLU A 990 36.91 -10.69 -16.43
C GLU A 990 36.36 -10.22 -15.08
N ARG A 991 36.48 -11.06 -14.05
CA ARG A 991 35.91 -10.82 -12.71
C ARG A 991 36.30 -9.46 -12.13
N GLU A 992 37.53 -9.03 -12.35
CA GLU A 992 38.10 -7.82 -11.75
C GLU A 992 37.65 -6.54 -12.46
N THR A 993 37.23 -6.64 -13.73
CA THR A 993 37.02 -5.48 -14.60
C THR A 993 35.57 -5.34 -15.10
N ASN A 994 34.74 -6.35 -14.89
CA ASN A 994 33.40 -6.45 -15.43
C ASN A 994 32.40 -6.93 -14.38
N ALA A 995 31.37 -6.12 -14.09
CA ALA A 995 30.39 -6.44 -13.04
C ALA A 995 29.56 -7.69 -13.33
N LEU A 996 29.22 -7.97 -14.58
CA LEU A 996 28.49 -9.21 -14.93
C LEU A 996 29.40 -10.42 -14.77
N ALA A 997 30.67 -10.34 -15.18
CA ALA A 997 31.65 -11.41 -14.95
C ALA A 997 31.92 -11.62 -13.45
N ALA A 998 31.99 -10.54 -12.67
CA ALA A 998 32.14 -10.59 -11.22
C ALA A 998 30.98 -11.32 -10.53
N LEU A 999 29.74 -11.06 -10.97
CA LEU A 999 28.56 -11.75 -10.49
C LEU A 999 28.58 -13.24 -10.86
N VAL A 1000 28.97 -13.59 -12.09
CA VAL A 1000 29.13 -14.98 -12.53
C VAL A 1000 30.11 -15.72 -11.62
N ALA A 1001 31.30 -15.15 -11.42
CA ALA A 1001 32.32 -15.74 -10.55
C ALA A 1001 31.82 -15.89 -9.11
N TRP A 1002 31.06 -14.92 -8.58
CA TRP A 1002 30.51 -15.00 -7.24
C TRP A 1002 29.46 -16.12 -7.08
N VAL A 1003 28.67 -16.37 -8.13
CA VAL A 1003 27.64 -17.44 -8.12
C VAL A 1003 28.23 -18.83 -8.37
N GLU A 1004 29.20 -18.95 -9.29
CA GLU A 1004 29.69 -20.25 -9.78
C GLU A 1004 30.89 -20.79 -9.01
N GLU A 1005 31.78 -19.92 -8.52
CA GLU A 1005 33.04 -20.36 -7.89
C GLU A 1005 32.92 -20.54 -6.37
N ASP A 1006 31.75 -20.26 -5.79
CA ASP A 1006 31.49 -20.19 -4.33
C ASP A 1006 32.54 -19.34 -3.57
N GLY A 1007 33.16 -18.40 -4.30
CA GLY A 1007 34.22 -17.52 -3.81
C GLY A 1007 33.69 -16.23 -3.18
N PRO A 1008 34.56 -15.41 -2.57
CA PRO A 1008 34.14 -14.12 -2.03
C PRO A 1008 33.60 -13.22 -3.15
N GLY A 1009 32.51 -12.50 -2.89
CA GLY A 1009 32.02 -11.50 -3.84
C GLY A 1009 33.05 -10.38 -4.09
N PRO A 1010 32.82 -9.52 -5.09
CA PRO A 1010 33.75 -8.42 -5.39
C PRO A 1010 33.77 -7.41 -4.23
N ASP A 1011 34.95 -7.07 -3.71
CA ASP A 1011 35.10 -5.97 -2.74
C ASP A 1011 35.15 -4.60 -3.42
N THR A 1012 35.60 -4.59 -4.67
CA THR A 1012 35.59 -3.44 -5.56
C THR A 1012 35.16 -3.85 -6.97
N VAL A 1013 34.73 -2.87 -7.76
CA VAL A 1013 34.52 -3.03 -9.21
C VAL A 1013 35.33 -1.95 -9.92
N LEU A 1014 36.26 -2.35 -10.80
CA LEU A 1014 37.11 -1.40 -11.52
C LEU A 1014 36.34 -0.73 -12.66
N GLY A 1015 36.10 0.56 -12.52
CA GLY A 1015 35.52 1.39 -13.57
C GLY A 1015 36.56 2.19 -14.35
N ARG A 1016 36.18 2.54 -15.59
CA ARG A 1016 36.99 3.33 -16.52
C ARG A 1016 36.22 4.51 -17.08
N LYS A 1017 36.93 5.61 -17.31
CA LYS A 1017 36.52 6.70 -18.19
C LYS A 1017 37.41 6.63 -19.41
N PHE A 1018 36.83 6.51 -20.59
CA PHE A 1018 37.59 6.66 -21.84
C PHE A 1018 37.62 8.13 -22.26
N VAL A 1019 38.70 8.52 -22.94
CA VAL A 1019 38.81 9.87 -23.52
C VAL A 1019 37.65 10.07 -24.49
N ASP A 1020 36.84 11.12 -24.26
CA ASP A 1020 35.60 11.40 -25.01
C ASP A 1020 34.62 10.21 -25.10
N ASP A 1021 34.65 9.30 -24.12
CA ASP A 1021 33.88 8.04 -24.11
C ASP A 1021 34.16 7.14 -25.33
N ARG A 1022 35.37 7.24 -25.88
CA ARG A 1022 35.83 6.49 -27.05
C ARG A 1022 36.96 5.53 -26.69
N VAL A 1023 36.68 4.23 -26.80
CA VAL A 1023 37.64 3.16 -26.47
C VAL A 1023 38.94 3.28 -27.27
N ASP A 1024 38.86 3.68 -28.54
CA ASP A 1024 40.01 3.82 -29.44
C ASP A 1024 40.95 4.98 -29.06
N LEU A 1025 40.49 5.92 -28.24
CA LEU A 1025 41.31 7.03 -27.74
C LEU A 1025 42.02 6.70 -26.41
N GLY A 1026 41.77 5.50 -25.85
CA GLY A 1026 42.41 5.02 -24.63
C GLY A 1026 41.70 5.47 -23.35
N VAL A 1027 42.21 4.97 -22.22
CA VAL A 1027 41.66 5.21 -20.88
C VAL A 1027 42.14 6.55 -20.34
N GLU A 1028 41.21 7.41 -19.95
CA GLU A 1028 41.45 8.70 -19.30
C GLU A 1028 41.64 8.54 -17.79
N LYS A 1029 40.73 7.80 -17.13
CA LYS A 1029 40.72 7.60 -15.68
C LYS A 1029 40.28 6.18 -15.33
N GLU A 1030 40.84 5.61 -14.26
CA GLU A 1030 40.39 4.37 -13.65
C GLU A 1030 40.11 4.57 -12.16
N ARG A 1031 39.05 3.95 -11.64
CA ARG A 1031 38.73 3.96 -10.20
C ARG A 1031 38.14 2.61 -9.79
N ALA A 1032 38.67 2.06 -8.69
CA ALA A 1032 38.05 0.92 -8.03
C ALA A 1032 36.90 1.42 -7.16
N HIS A 1033 35.66 1.16 -7.58
CA HIS A 1033 34.46 1.56 -6.85
C HIS A 1033 34.27 0.67 -5.64
N CYS A 1034 34.16 1.29 -4.46
CA CYS A 1034 34.11 0.57 -3.20
C CYS A 1034 32.71 0.02 -2.89
N ARG A 1035 32.69 -1.16 -2.27
CA ARG A 1035 31.47 -1.72 -1.69
C ARG A 1035 31.00 -0.89 -0.48
N TYR A 1036 29.75 -0.45 -0.50
CA TYR A 1036 29.07 0.23 0.60
C TYR A 1036 29.10 -0.64 1.88
N PRO A 1037 29.31 -0.06 3.08
CA PRO A 1037 29.36 1.37 3.38
C PRO A 1037 30.69 2.07 3.12
N LEU A 1038 31.72 1.37 2.61
CA LEU A 1038 33.02 1.97 2.32
C LEU A 1038 32.90 3.04 1.22
N ARG A 1039 33.87 3.94 1.20
CA ARG A 1039 34.00 5.04 0.25
C ARG A 1039 35.33 4.98 -0.48
N SER A 1040 35.33 5.35 -1.76
CA SER A 1040 36.58 5.58 -2.50
C SER A 1040 37.17 6.91 -2.02
N MET A 1041 38.29 6.84 -1.32
CA MET A 1041 39.00 8.00 -0.78
C MET A 1041 40.37 8.15 -1.44
N TYR A 1042 40.77 9.38 -1.74
CA TYR A 1042 42.05 9.66 -2.37
C TYR A 1042 43.21 9.47 -1.38
N ALA A 1043 44.21 8.69 -1.77
CA ALA A 1043 45.35 8.31 -0.96
C ALA A 1043 46.69 8.92 -1.44
N GLY A 1044 46.65 9.83 -2.41
CA GLY A 1044 47.83 10.49 -3.01
C GLY A 1044 48.27 9.90 -4.35
N GLY A 1045 49.04 10.67 -5.13
CA GLY A 1045 49.55 10.28 -6.46
C GLY A 1045 48.82 10.95 -7.62
N ASN A 1046 48.48 10.18 -8.66
CA ASN A 1046 47.70 10.65 -9.80
C ASN A 1046 46.27 10.13 -9.66
N ALA A 1047 45.30 11.03 -9.43
CA ALA A 1047 43.89 10.68 -9.21
C ALA A 1047 43.24 9.93 -10.39
N SER A 1048 43.84 9.96 -11.58
CA SER A 1048 43.39 9.20 -12.75
C SER A 1048 43.75 7.71 -12.69
N LEU A 1049 44.59 7.28 -11.75
CA LEU A 1049 45.01 5.89 -11.57
C LEU A 1049 44.27 5.23 -10.41
N ALA A 1050 43.73 4.02 -10.62
CA ALA A 1050 43.01 3.29 -9.58
C ALA A 1050 43.84 3.05 -8.30
N GLY A 1051 45.16 2.87 -8.44
CA GLY A 1051 46.09 2.66 -7.32
C GLY A 1051 46.22 3.83 -6.35
N SER A 1052 45.79 5.04 -6.74
CA SER A 1052 45.77 6.25 -5.91
C SER A 1052 44.55 6.36 -4.99
N TRP A 1053 43.65 5.37 -5.02
CA TRP A 1053 42.43 5.35 -4.21
C TRP A 1053 42.43 4.18 -3.22
N ARG A 1054 41.74 4.35 -2.09
CA ARG A 1054 41.54 3.30 -1.07
C ARG A 1054 40.09 3.28 -0.62
N CYS A 1055 39.58 2.09 -0.32
CA CYS A 1055 38.28 1.93 0.33
C CYS A 1055 38.44 2.16 1.84
N MET A 1056 37.78 3.19 2.37
CA MET A 1056 37.80 3.55 3.79
C MET A 1056 36.40 3.70 4.37
#